data_AF-R1EX54-F1
#
_entry.id   AF-R1EX54-F1
#
_cell.length_a   1.000
_cell.length_b   1.000
_cell.length_c   1.000
_cell.angle_alpha   90.00
_cell.angle_beta   90.00
_cell.angle_gamma   90.00
#
_symmetry.space_group_name_H-M   'P 1'
#
loop_
_entity.id
_entity.type
_entity.pdbx_description
1 polymer ?
#
loop_
_entity_poly.entity_id
_entity_poly.type
_entity_poly.pdbx_seq_one_letter_code
_entity_poly.pdbx_strand_id
1 'polypeptide(L)'
;MVVPKYELEAALHEENQAIRAGRLKEDNPLDLSDDFRLLCDACRRGDLKLCQEQLSKGANINARDQFDYTPLILASLCGHYEVVQHLLESGALCERDTFQGERCLYNALNDRIRNLLLQYDYSKSTDPLQPLAAHVTSLLTREIPNTSDITVVTADRALALHKFILSARSPYFAKKLAEAPDTKTSNFSSDKIPAESLEAAIRYLYFSEVAPDFGDGEEEQIILTGLDKLGKKLQIDHLFQHILENSDRRLARQRRTDEITRGRDQIEQWFRDNVLKHRVTLDTDKADSVKWDRNNRIFADVLLRADEDYEDEDFDTTPTPSSPDSDAPQVRNTLGPLNGIPIGPNARRSRSPSRTRQQKRQSVLFPAHRAMLIRSEFFQTMFSSGFREAQQTEYLQIIPIDCSPRVLEIVLTFMYTERADFPLDVAIDVLFTADLLWLEKLKVRAAQIISTLGAGHASAVEPENPHDDDNDEDDDDDPLDIYDVIRAGWDTRVQRLEEFGARYIATRLERYVDDPAFAELVRESAGRVRARQETDTVELIDDIRYYLSERFRLRFEDSGLEEMMDEDGELRPDAAAAAAAVAAEEEEGEEGVKRLEVAGDAQTDPVVAQVAAGAIRTLDGELAGDEFAQDAINYQILLGKIDRLLDSLKLDA
;
A
#
# COMPACT_ATOMS: atom_id res chain seq x y z
N MET A 1 22.65 21.83 -24.60
CA MET A 1 23.13 23.20 -24.96
C MET A 1 23.28 23.92 -23.63
N VAL A 2 24.48 24.36 -23.25
CA VAL A 2 24.70 24.99 -21.93
C VAL A 2 24.17 26.41 -22.00
N VAL A 3 23.13 26.70 -21.21
CA VAL A 3 22.49 28.02 -21.15
C VAL A 3 23.42 28.98 -20.40
N PRO A 4 23.68 30.20 -20.90
CA PRO A 4 24.48 31.20 -20.21
C PRO A 4 23.89 31.58 -18.83
N LYS A 5 24.76 31.85 -17.85
CA LYS A 5 24.37 32.18 -16.47
C LYS A 5 23.32 33.32 -16.38
N TYR A 6 23.46 34.37 -17.19
CA TYR A 6 22.53 35.50 -17.15
C TYR A 6 21.14 35.15 -17.69
N GLU A 7 21.04 34.21 -18.62
CA GLU A 7 19.74 33.72 -19.15
C GLU A 7 19.06 32.82 -18.13
N LEU A 8 19.84 32.01 -17.39
CA LEU A 8 19.34 31.22 -16.26
C LEU A 8 18.83 32.13 -15.11
N GLU A 9 19.59 33.17 -14.74
CA GLU A 9 19.18 34.11 -13.71
C GLU A 9 17.92 34.91 -14.11
N ALA A 10 17.81 35.31 -15.39
CA ALA A 10 16.63 35.98 -15.90
C ALA A 10 15.40 35.07 -15.92
N ALA A 11 15.55 33.83 -16.40
CA ALA A 11 14.49 32.82 -16.39
C ALA A 11 14.02 32.51 -14.97
N LEU A 12 14.95 32.33 -14.03
CA LEU A 12 14.65 32.10 -12.61
C LEU A 12 13.95 33.32 -11.98
N HIS A 13 14.30 34.54 -12.38
CA HIS A 13 13.63 35.74 -11.91
C HIS A 13 12.18 35.84 -12.42
N GLU A 14 11.95 35.57 -13.71
CA GLU A 14 10.61 35.52 -14.31
C GLU A 14 9.76 34.42 -13.68
N GLU A 15 10.35 33.25 -13.44
CA GLU A 15 9.71 32.14 -12.74
C GLU A 15 9.29 32.54 -11.32
N ASN A 16 10.20 33.12 -10.53
CA ASN A 16 9.90 33.60 -9.19
C ASN A 16 8.79 34.67 -9.18
N GLN A 17 8.73 35.53 -10.20
CA GLN A 17 7.63 36.47 -10.34
C GLN A 17 6.31 35.75 -10.66
N ALA A 18 6.32 34.73 -11.52
CA ALA A 18 5.15 33.93 -11.84
C ALA A 18 4.63 33.15 -10.62
N ILE A 19 5.53 32.60 -9.80
CA ILE A 19 5.21 31.93 -8.53
C ILE A 19 4.59 32.94 -7.55
N ARG A 20 5.23 34.09 -7.34
CA ARG A 20 4.70 35.16 -6.46
C ARG A 20 3.35 35.70 -6.92
N ALA A 21 3.10 35.71 -8.22
CA ALA A 21 1.82 36.10 -8.80
C ALA A 21 0.76 34.98 -8.75
N GLY A 22 1.11 33.78 -8.23
CA GLY A 22 0.22 32.62 -8.14
C GLY A 22 -0.07 31.93 -9.47
N ARG A 23 0.68 32.23 -10.53
CA ARG A 23 0.49 31.64 -11.87
C ARG A 23 1.17 30.28 -12.03
N LEU A 24 2.27 30.07 -11.32
CA LEU A 24 3.04 28.84 -11.31
C LEU A 24 3.13 28.33 -9.87
N LYS A 25 2.94 27.02 -9.66
CA LYS A 25 3.09 26.39 -8.34
C LYS A 25 4.57 26.20 -8.07
N GLU A 26 5.02 26.63 -6.90
CA GLU A 26 6.37 26.32 -6.44
C GLU A 26 6.47 24.80 -6.23
N ASP A 27 7.32 24.12 -7.00
CA ASP A 27 7.46 22.65 -6.92
C ASP A 27 7.99 22.20 -5.56
N ASN A 28 8.80 23.06 -4.92
CA ASN A 28 9.34 22.83 -3.60
C ASN A 28 9.02 24.02 -2.67
N PRO A 29 7.79 24.18 -2.17
CA PRO A 29 7.46 25.32 -1.31
C PRO A 29 8.17 25.21 0.04
N LEU A 30 8.48 26.34 0.70
CA LEU A 30 8.95 26.34 2.08
C LEU A 30 7.80 25.97 3.02
N ASP A 31 7.96 24.90 3.80
CA ASP A 31 6.99 24.47 4.80
C ASP A 31 7.64 24.48 6.20
N LEU A 32 7.03 25.25 7.10
CA LEU A 32 7.49 25.44 8.48
C LEU A 32 6.49 24.88 9.50
N SER A 33 5.48 24.11 9.04
CA SER A 33 4.53 23.44 9.90
C SER A 33 5.21 22.38 10.78
N ASP A 34 4.62 22.13 11.95
CA ASP A 34 5.16 21.14 12.87
C ASP A 34 5.04 19.72 12.30
N ASP A 35 3.97 19.43 11.56
CA ASP A 35 3.78 18.15 10.85
C ASP A 35 4.88 17.90 9.82
N PHE A 36 5.28 18.94 9.05
CA PHE A 36 6.38 18.82 8.10
C PHE A 36 7.75 18.72 8.78
N ARG A 37 7.95 19.37 9.93
CA ARG A 37 9.15 19.16 10.74
C ARG A 37 9.26 17.72 11.25
N LEU A 38 8.14 17.13 11.68
CA LEU A 38 8.08 15.72 12.08
C LEU A 38 8.45 14.80 10.91
N LEU A 39 7.93 15.06 9.71
CA LEU A 39 8.35 14.33 8.51
C LEU A 39 9.85 14.45 8.24
N CYS A 40 10.39 15.68 8.29
CA CYS A 40 11.82 15.91 8.08
C CYS A 40 12.69 15.19 9.12
N ASP A 41 12.28 15.18 10.39
CA ASP A 41 13.00 14.50 11.48
C ASP A 41 12.92 12.98 11.34
N ALA A 42 11.75 12.45 10.98
CA ALA A 42 11.58 11.04 10.61
C ALA A 42 12.55 10.63 9.49
N CYS A 43 12.66 11.45 8.43
CA CYS A 43 13.60 11.20 7.33
C CYS A 43 15.07 11.26 7.75
N ARG A 44 15.43 12.04 8.78
CA ARG A 44 16.80 12.09 9.32
C ARG A 44 17.14 10.86 10.15
N ARG A 45 16.15 10.35 10.89
CA ARG A 45 16.30 9.18 11.77
C ARG A 45 16.13 7.85 11.05
N GLY A 46 15.51 7.85 9.88
CA GLY A 46 15.18 6.63 9.14
C GLY A 46 13.83 6.03 9.56
N ASP A 47 13.01 6.78 10.29
CA ASP A 47 11.71 6.33 10.79
C ASP A 47 10.67 6.29 9.67
N LEU A 48 10.65 5.18 8.94
CA LEU A 48 9.75 4.97 7.82
C LEU A 48 8.27 5.04 8.22
N LYS A 49 7.92 4.56 9.42
CA LYS A 49 6.53 4.55 9.92
C LYS A 49 6.05 5.97 10.13
N LEU A 50 6.82 6.78 10.85
CA LEU A 50 6.47 8.18 11.07
C LEU A 50 6.46 8.97 9.74
N CYS A 51 7.38 8.68 8.81
CA CYS A 51 7.32 9.26 7.46
C CYS A 51 5.96 8.98 6.79
N GLN A 52 5.50 7.73 6.79
CA GLN A 52 4.22 7.34 6.20
C GLN A 52 3.03 7.97 6.88
N GLU A 53 3.01 8.00 8.21
CA GLU A 53 1.93 8.64 8.96
C GLU A 53 1.82 10.12 8.58
N GLN A 54 2.93 10.85 8.49
CA GLN A 54 2.91 12.25 8.10
C GLN A 54 2.50 12.44 6.63
N LEU A 55 2.95 11.57 5.73
CA LEU A 55 2.49 11.58 4.34
C LEU A 55 0.99 11.27 4.22
N SER A 56 0.48 10.34 5.01
CA SER A 56 -0.96 10.00 5.05
C SER A 56 -1.82 11.14 5.61
N LYS A 57 -1.27 11.94 6.53
CA LYS A 57 -1.87 13.20 7.02
C LYS A 57 -1.85 14.32 5.97
N GLY A 58 -1.17 14.11 4.84
CA GLY A 58 -1.11 15.06 3.72
C GLY A 58 0.10 15.99 3.75
N ALA A 59 1.16 15.66 4.48
CA ALA A 59 2.40 16.43 4.44
C ALA A 59 2.95 16.49 3.02
N ASN A 60 3.39 17.68 2.59
CA ASN A 60 3.91 17.87 1.24
C ASN A 60 5.31 17.25 1.10
N ILE A 61 5.38 16.09 0.46
CA ILE A 61 6.62 15.33 0.24
C ILE A 61 7.73 16.11 -0.49
N ASN A 62 7.36 17.13 -1.26
CA ASN A 62 8.28 17.93 -2.06
C ASN A 62 8.60 19.30 -1.46
N ALA A 63 8.03 19.64 -0.31
CA ALA A 63 8.35 20.89 0.37
C ALA A 63 9.80 20.93 0.89
N ARG A 64 10.27 22.13 1.24
CA ARG A 64 11.58 22.39 1.82
C ARG A 64 11.47 22.82 3.27
N ASP A 65 12.42 22.35 4.08
CA ASP A 65 12.62 22.85 5.44
C ASP A 65 13.30 24.23 5.43
N GLN A 66 13.51 24.78 6.64
CA GLN A 66 14.19 26.06 6.84
C GLN A 66 15.65 26.11 6.33
N PHE A 67 16.22 24.97 5.96
CA PHE A 67 17.59 24.82 5.45
C PHE A 67 17.60 24.45 3.95
N ASP A 68 16.47 24.65 3.26
CA ASP A 68 16.28 24.29 1.85
C ASP A 68 16.51 22.81 1.56
N TYR A 69 16.25 21.91 2.52
CA TYR A 69 16.26 20.47 2.29
C TYR A 69 14.85 19.93 2.10
N THR A 70 14.65 19.11 1.08
CA THR A 70 13.45 18.28 0.95
C THR A 70 13.60 17.00 1.79
N PRO A 71 12.49 16.35 2.19
CA PRO A 71 12.53 15.07 2.90
C PRO A 71 13.40 14.02 2.18
N LEU A 72 13.35 13.98 0.85
CA LEU A 72 14.16 13.10 0.02
C LEU A 72 15.67 13.39 0.13
N ILE A 73 16.06 14.68 0.20
CA ILE A 73 17.48 15.03 0.40
C ILE A 73 17.93 14.61 1.79
N LEU A 74 17.10 14.79 2.82
CA LEU A 74 17.42 14.39 4.20
C LEU A 74 17.63 12.88 4.32
N ALA A 75 16.71 12.08 3.79
CA ALA A 75 16.81 10.61 3.80
C ALA A 75 18.04 10.12 3.01
N SER A 76 18.31 10.72 1.85
CA SER A 76 19.47 10.40 1.00
C SER A 76 20.80 10.73 1.71
N LEU A 77 20.87 11.90 2.36
CA LEU A 77 22.02 12.37 3.12
C LEU A 77 22.31 11.50 4.34
N CYS A 78 21.25 11.06 5.03
CA CYS A 78 21.36 10.23 6.23
C CYS A 78 21.52 8.73 5.94
N GLY A 79 21.40 8.30 4.68
CA GLY A 79 21.67 6.91 4.27
C GLY A 79 20.50 5.95 4.41
N HIS A 80 19.28 6.44 4.58
CA HIS A 80 18.10 5.62 4.85
C HIS A 80 17.46 5.13 3.54
N TYR A 81 17.96 4.01 3.03
CA TYR A 81 17.56 3.47 1.71
C TYR A 81 16.04 3.22 1.62
N GLU A 82 15.45 2.61 2.64
CA GLU A 82 14.02 2.27 2.69
C GLU A 82 13.15 3.53 2.67
N VAL A 83 13.57 4.58 3.39
CA VAL A 83 12.90 5.88 3.39
C VAL A 83 13.04 6.57 2.04
N VAL A 84 14.23 6.55 1.42
CA VAL A 84 14.43 7.10 0.07
C VAL A 84 13.53 6.39 -0.95
N GLN A 85 13.53 5.06 -0.94
CA GLN A 85 12.68 4.26 -1.83
C GLN A 85 11.21 4.60 -1.62
N HIS A 86 10.75 4.64 -0.38
CA HIS A 86 9.37 4.95 -0.07
C HIS A 86 8.99 6.37 -0.51
N LEU A 87 9.85 7.37 -0.27
CA LEU A 87 9.60 8.74 -0.70
C LEU A 87 9.45 8.81 -2.23
N LEU A 88 10.31 8.13 -2.99
CA LEU A 88 10.23 8.06 -4.45
C LEU A 88 8.94 7.36 -4.93
N GLU A 89 8.55 6.25 -4.31
CA GLU A 89 7.30 5.53 -4.58
C GLU A 89 6.03 6.33 -4.19
N SER A 90 6.18 7.25 -3.25
CA SER A 90 5.16 8.20 -2.78
C SER A 90 5.15 9.52 -3.56
N GLY A 91 5.99 9.66 -4.60
CA GLY A 91 5.97 10.80 -5.52
C GLY A 91 6.92 11.95 -5.17
N ALA A 92 7.99 11.69 -4.42
CA ALA A 92 9.07 12.64 -4.22
C ALA A 92 9.79 12.95 -5.55
N LEU A 93 10.05 14.22 -5.80
CA LEU A 93 10.67 14.74 -7.02
C LEU A 93 12.19 14.61 -6.94
N CYS A 94 12.76 13.75 -7.80
CA CYS A 94 14.20 13.61 -8.01
C CYS A 94 14.57 13.99 -9.45
N GLU A 95 14.51 15.28 -9.77
CA GLU A 95 14.83 15.78 -11.11
C GLU A 95 16.32 16.09 -11.25
N ARG A 96 17.03 15.32 -12.09
CA ARG A 96 18.48 15.43 -12.28
C ARG A 96 18.97 16.80 -12.75
N ASP A 97 18.12 17.54 -13.45
CA ASP A 97 18.44 18.86 -13.99
C ASP A 97 17.94 20.00 -13.07
N THR A 98 17.52 19.70 -11.85
CA THR A 98 17.12 20.69 -10.84
C THR A 98 18.14 20.79 -9.71
N PHE A 99 18.20 21.96 -9.08
CA PHE A 99 19.03 22.20 -7.91
C PHE A 99 18.75 21.20 -6.77
N GLN A 100 17.48 20.78 -6.59
CA GLN A 100 17.13 19.81 -5.55
C GLN A 100 17.54 18.39 -5.90
N GLY A 101 17.32 17.95 -7.14
CA GLY A 101 17.71 16.59 -7.55
C GLY A 101 19.23 16.40 -7.65
N GLU A 102 19.98 17.41 -8.12
CA GLU A 102 21.44 17.37 -8.08
C GLU A 102 21.96 17.25 -6.63
N ARG A 103 21.38 18.01 -5.69
CA ARG A 103 21.73 17.92 -4.26
C ARG A 103 21.40 16.56 -3.68
N CYS A 104 20.26 15.97 -4.06
CA CYS A 104 19.87 14.64 -3.61
C CYS A 104 20.87 13.56 -4.07
N LEU A 105 21.32 13.62 -5.33
CA LEU A 105 22.32 12.71 -5.90
C LEU A 105 23.72 12.95 -5.35
N TYR A 106 24.12 14.20 -5.14
CA TYR A 106 25.42 14.54 -4.57
C TYR A 106 25.52 14.06 -3.11
N ASN A 107 24.46 14.26 -2.33
CA ASN A 107 24.41 13.92 -0.92
C ASN A 107 24.07 12.44 -0.63
N ALA A 108 23.89 11.58 -1.64
CA ALA A 108 23.63 10.17 -1.39
C ALA A 108 24.77 9.53 -0.57
N LEU A 109 24.46 9.02 0.63
CA LEU A 109 25.45 8.47 1.55
C LEU A 109 26.21 7.27 0.96
N ASN A 110 25.51 6.42 0.19
CA ASN A 110 26.08 5.20 -0.41
C ASN A 110 25.67 5.02 -1.88
N ASP A 111 26.41 4.16 -2.58
CA ASP A 111 26.17 3.88 -4.00
C ASP A 111 24.83 3.18 -4.26
N ARG A 112 24.31 2.44 -3.27
CA ARG A 112 23.00 1.79 -3.36
C ARG A 112 21.88 2.83 -3.52
N ILE A 113 21.89 3.89 -2.71
CA ILE A 113 20.95 5.03 -2.79
C ILE A 113 21.19 5.82 -4.07
N ARG A 114 22.45 6.10 -4.42
CA ARG A 114 22.79 6.79 -5.67
C ARG A 114 22.24 6.04 -6.88
N ASN A 115 22.40 4.72 -6.94
CA ASN A 115 21.89 3.88 -8.01
C ASN A 115 20.36 3.86 -8.04
N LEU A 116 19.69 3.82 -6.89
CA LEU A 116 18.23 3.93 -6.81
C LEU A 116 17.73 5.27 -7.38
N LEU A 117 18.32 6.38 -6.97
CA LEU A 117 17.99 7.73 -7.48
C LEU A 117 18.29 7.87 -8.97
N LEU A 118 19.34 7.22 -9.47
CA LEU A 118 19.65 7.15 -10.90
C LEU A 118 18.70 6.22 -11.66
N GLN A 119 18.22 5.13 -11.08
CA GLN A 119 17.21 4.28 -11.73
C GLN A 119 15.86 4.99 -11.82
N TYR A 120 15.55 5.84 -10.84
CA TYR A 120 14.35 6.64 -10.82
C TYR A 120 14.42 7.79 -11.85
N ASP A 121 13.97 7.51 -13.07
CA ASP A 121 13.85 8.49 -14.13
C ASP A 121 12.51 9.22 -14.04
N TYR A 122 12.53 10.46 -13.54
CA TYR A 122 11.34 11.31 -13.44
C TYR A 122 10.71 11.65 -14.79
N SER A 123 11.41 11.55 -15.93
CA SER A 123 10.74 11.65 -17.24
C SER A 123 9.67 10.55 -17.44
N LYS A 124 9.70 9.51 -16.60
CA LYS A 124 8.74 8.41 -16.49
C LYS A 124 7.94 8.42 -15.18
N SER A 125 8.14 9.40 -14.29
CA SER A 125 7.26 9.67 -13.14
C SER A 125 5.90 10.07 -13.68
N THR A 126 5.12 9.04 -13.95
CA THR A 126 3.79 9.12 -14.49
C THR A 126 2.94 9.72 -13.37
N ASP A 127 2.31 10.86 -13.61
CA ASP A 127 1.37 11.45 -12.65
C ASP A 127 0.47 10.32 -12.10
N PRO A 128 0.35 10.18 -10.76
CA PRO A 128 -0.31 9.04 -10.15
C PRO A 128 -1.73 8.82 -10.69
N LEU A 129 -2.39 9.89 -11.15
CA LEU A 129 -3.72 9.87 -11.74
C LEU A 129 -3.74 9.56 -13.24
N GLN A 130 -2.60 9.44 -13.91
CA GLN A 130 -2.58 9.11 -15.34
C GLN A 130 -3.30 7.79 -15.66
N PRO A 131 -3.22 6.72 -14.84
CA PRO A 131 -3.99 5.51 -15.14
C PRO A 131 -5.50 5.69 -14.99
N LEU A 132 -5.96 6.60 -14.12
CA LEU A 132 -7.35 7.05 -14.12
C LEU A 132 -7.69 7.84 -15.38
N ALA A 133 -6.84 8.83 -15.74
CA ALA A 133 -7.02 9.65 -16.93
C ALA A 133 -7.07 8.83 -18.23
N ALA A 134 -6.13 7.90 -18.39
CA ALA A 134 -6.02 7.00 -19.53
C ALA A 134 -7.23 6.07 -19.63
N HIS A 135 -7.68 5.51 -18.50
CA HIS A 135 -8.88 4.68 -18.47
C HIS A 135 -10.11 5.47 -18.92
N VAL A 136 -10.38 6.61 -18.28
CA VAL A 136 -11.56 7.44 -18.59
C VAL A 136 -11.50 7.89 -20.05
N THR A 137 -10.34 8.31 -20.55
CA THR A 137 -10.15 8.69 -21.96
C THR A 137 -10.48 7.51 -22.90
N SER A 138 -10.04 6.29 -22.56
CA SER A 138 -10.28 5.10 -23.38
C SER A 138 -11.77 4.78 -23.56
N LEU A 139 -12.62 5.22 -22.62
CA LEU A 139 -14.07 5.03 -22.71
C LEU A 139 -14.71 5.74 -23.91
N LEU A 140 -14.05 6.74 -24.50
CA LEU A 140 -14.56 7.44 -25.70
C LEU A 140 -14.50 6.58 -26.97
N THR A 141 -13.56 5.65 -27.05
CA THR A 141 -13.28 4.84 -28.24
C THR A 141 -13.55 3.36 -28.05
N ARG A 142 -13.83 2.94 -26.81
CA ARG A 142 -14.04 1.54 -26.46
C ARG A 142 -15.41 1.03 -26.90
N GLU A 143 -15.39 -0.02 -27.73
CA GLU A 143 -16.61 -0.65 -28.24
C GLU A 143 -17.06 -1.86 -27.40
N ILE A 144 -16.10 -2.60 -26.82
CA ILE A 144 -16.36 -3.86 -26.10
C ILE A 144 -15.67 -3.86 -24.74
N PRO A 145 -16.40 -4.16 -23.66
CA PRO A 145 -17.85 -4.06 -23.51
C PRO A 145 -18.34 -2.64 -23.76
N ASN A 146 -19.51 -2.53 -24.38
CA ASN A 146 -20.20 -1.26 -24.48
C ASN A 146 -20.79 -0.88 -23.11
N THR A 147 -20.28 0.21 -22.54
CA THR A 147 -20.70 0.76 -21.24
C THR A 147 -21.42 2.10 -21.36
N SER A 148 -21.59 2.62 -22.59
CA SER A 148 -22.24 3.90 -22.82
C SER A 148 -23.75 3.83 -22.54
N ASP A 149 -24.30 4.90 -21.96
CA ASP A 149 -25.69 4.98 -21.51
C ASP A 149 -26.42 6.24 -22.03
N ILE A 150 -25.71 7.12 -22.75
CA ILE A 150 -26.28 8.31 -23.42
C ILE A 150 -25.57 8.60 -24.74
N THR A 151 -26.33 9.04 -25.74
CA THR A 151 -25.79 9.54 -27.02
C THR A 151 -25.95 11.05 -27.12
N VAL A 152 -24.86 11.76 -27.36
CA VAL A 152 -24.88 13.21 -27.63
C VAL A 152 -24.75 13.44 -29.12
N VAL A 153 -25.71 14.15 -29.72
CA VAL A 153 -25.84 14.32 -31.17
C VAL A 153 -25.57 15.78 -31.56
N THR A 154 -24.67 15.97 -32.54
CA THR A 154 -24.38 17.26 -33.19
C THR A 154 -25.07 17.34 -34.56
N ALA A 155 -24.73 18.33 -35.40
CA ALA A 155 -25.29 18.43 -36.74
C ALA A 155 -24.90 17.23 -37.64
N ASP A 156 -23.74 16.64 -37.41
CA ASP A 156 -23.07 15.67 -38.29
C ASP A 156 -22.43 14.47 -37.56
N ARG A 157 -22.37 14.48 -36.21
CA ARG A 157 -21.75 13.42 -35.39
C ARG A 157 -22.69 12.94 -34.28
N ALA A 158 -22.45 11.73 -33.81
CA ALA A 158 -23.11 11.15 -32.64
C ALA A 158 -22.04 10.50 -31.74
N LEU A 159 -21.97 10.93 -30.48
CA LEU A 159 -20.99 10.49 -29.50
C LEU A 159 -21.66 9.62 -28.44
N ALA A 160 -21.19 8.39 -28.26
CA ALA A 160 -21.63 7.49 -27.19
C ALA A 160 -20.85 7.80 -25.91
N LEU A 161 -21.56 8.18 -24.84
CA LEU A 161 -20.99 8.77 -23.62
C LEU A 161 -21.60 8.15 -22.35
N HIS A 162 -21.17 8.64 -21.20
CA HIS A 162 -21.52 8.13 -19.86
C HIS A 162 -22.18 9.24 -19.03
N LYS A 163 -23.43 9.04 -18.62
CA LYS A 163 -24.22 10.02 -17.84
C LYS A 163 -23.54 10.41 -16.55
N PHE A 164 -22.92 9.46 -15.84
CA PHE A 164 -22.26 9.75 -14.58
C PHE A 164 -21.03 10.66 -14.78
N ILE A 165 -20.21 10.45 -15.82
CA ILE A 165 -19.05 11.30 -16.13
C ILE A 165 -19.53 12.72 -16.48
N LEU A 166 -20.53 12.82 -17.35
CA LEU A 166 -21.10 14.11 -17.74
C LEU A 166 -21.70 14.84 -16.53
N SER A 167 -22.41 14.12 -15.64
CA SER A 167 -23.01 14.70 -14.44
C SER A 167 -21.97 15.11 -13.40
N ALA A 168 -20.90 14.34 -13.23
CA ALA A 168 -19.83 14.66 -12.31
C ALA A 168 -19.04 15.89 -12.76
N ARG A 169 -18.78 16.01 -14.07
CA ARG A 169 -17.84 16.98 -14.64
C ARG A 169 -18.52 18.22 -15.23
N SER A 170 -19.86 18.24 -15.37
CA SER A 170 -20.61 19.39 -15.89
C SER A 170 -21.89 19.65 -15.08
N PRO A 171 -22.00 20.82 -14.42
CA PRO A 171 -23.21 21.20 -13.69
C PRO A 171 -24.48 21.25 -14.57
N TYR A 172 -24.33 21.60 -15.86
CA TYR A 172 -25.42 21.55 -16.83
C TYR A 172 -25.99 20.14 -16.98
N PHE A 173 -25.12 19.15 -17.22
CA PHE A 173 -25.56 17.76 -17.37
C PHE A 173 -26.08 17.20 -16.05
N ALA A 174 -25.45 17.54 -14.92
CA ALA A 174 -25.94 17.15 -13.60
C ALA A 174 -27.40 17.57 -13.39
N LYS A 175 -27.73 18.85 -13.64
CA LYS A 175 -29.09 19.37 -13.51
C LYS A 175 -30.06 18.71 -14.48
N LYS A 176 -29.69 18.64 -15.76
CA LYS A 176 -30.54 18.09 -16.82
C LYS A 176 -30.87 16.61 -16.61
N LEU A 177 -29.87 15.82 -16.21
CA LEU A 177 -30.02 14.38 -16.00
C LEU A 177 -30.68 14.07 -14.65
N ALA A 178 -30.58 14.95 -13.65
CA ALA A 178 -31.38 14.85 -12.43
C ALA A 178 -32.88 15.08 -12.70
N GLU A 179 -33.23 16.01 -13.60
CA GLU A 179 -34.62 16.27 -14.01
C GLU A 179 -35.18 15.14 -14.90
N ALA A 180 -34.36 14.56 -15.77
CA ALA A 180 -34.75 13.52 -16.72
C ALA A 180 -33.70 12.38 -16.82
N PRO A 181 -33.63 11.47 -15.82
CA PRO A 181 -32.61 10.42 -15.76
C PRO A 181 -32.71 9.40 -16.91
N ASP A 182 -33.91 9.22 -17.46
CA ASP A 182 -34.19 8.30 -18.58
C ASP A 182 -33.72 8.83 -19.94
N THR A 183 -33.13 10.01 -20.00
CA THR A 183 -32.65 10.62 -21.24
C THR A 183 -31.62 9.73 -21.92
N LYS A 184 -31.94 9.21 -23.12
CA LYS A 184 -31.03 8.40 -23.94
C LYS A 184 -30.26 9.23 -24.97
N THR A 185 -30.80 10.38 -25.36
CA THR A 185 -30.22 11.22 -26.40
C THR A 185 -30.27 12.68 -26.01
N SER A 186 -29.15 13.40 -26.14
CA SER A 186 -29.09 14.85 -25.95
C SER A 186 -28.65 15.53 -27.25
N ASN A 187 -29.50 16.42 -27.78
CA ASN A 187 -29.28 17.08 -29.06
C ASN A 187 -28.66 18.48 -28.87
N PHE A 188 -27.57 18.76 -29.59
CA PHE A 188 -26.91 20.07 -29.69
C PHE A 188 -26.93 20.63 -31.14
N SER A 189 -27.56 19.93 -32.09
CA SER A 189 -27.61 20.30 -33.51
C SER A 189 -28.25 21.67 -33.76
N SER A 190 -29.13 22.13 -32.87
CA SER A 190 -29.82 23.43 -33.01
C SER A 190 -28.98 24.64 -32.59
N ASP A 191 -27.84 24.43 -31.92
CA ASP A 191 -27.13 25.51 -31.23
C ASP A 191 -26.19 26.34 -32.12
N LYS A 192 -26.05 26.00 -33.41
CA LYS A 192 -25.03 26.58 -34.31
C LYS A 192 -23.62 26.52 -33.72
N ILE A 193 -23.32 25.44 -32.99
CA ILE A 193 -22.01 25.16 -32.40
C ILE A 193 -21.31 24.15 -33.32
N PRO A 194 -20.04 24.40 -33.72
CA PRO A 194 -19.26 23.44 -34.49
C PRO A 194 -19.13 22.09 -33.77
N ALA A 195 -19.10 20.99 -34.52
CA ALA A 195 -18.97 19.65 -33.92
C ALA A 195 -17.62 19.47 -33.22
N GLU A 196 -16.58 20.06 -33.79
CA GLU A 196 -15.20 20.10 -33.29
C GLU A 196 -15.13 20.77 -31.91
N SER A 197 -15.88 21.86 -31.70
CA SER A 197 -15.96 22.53 -30.40
C SER A 197 -16.58 21.62 -29.34
N LEU A 198 -17.64 20.86 -29.70
CA LEU A 198 -18.26 19.93 -28.76
C LEU A 198 -17.35 18.76 -28.47
N GLU A 199 -16.68 18.21 -29.48
CA GLU A 199 -15.74 17.11 -29.30
C GLU A 199 -14.58 17.50 -28.40
N ALA A 200 -14.00 18.69 -28.58
CA ALA A 200 -12.98 19.23 -27.69
C ALA A 200 -13.48 19.36 -26.24
N ALA A 201 -14.71 19.85 -26.04
CA ALA A 201 -15.33 19.92 -24.71
C ALA A 201 -15.54 18.52 -24.08
N ILE A 202 -15.99 17.53 -24.87
CA ILE A 202 -16.17 16.15 -24.40
C ILE A 202 -14.82 15.52 -24.05
N ARG A 203 -13.79 15.69 -24.89
CA ARG A 203 -12.42 15.22 -24.60
C ARG A 203 -11.90 15.78 -23.29
N TYR A 204 -12.10 17.07 -23.03
CA TYR A 204 -11.77 17.71 -21.75
C TYR A 204 -12.52 17.08 -20.56
N LEU A 205 -13.82 16.79 -20.69
CA LEU A 205 -14.60 16.13 -19.63
C LEU A 205 -14.06 14.71 -19.32
N TYR A 206 -13.44 14.06 -20.30
CA TYR A 206 -12.92 12.69 -20.25
C TYR A 206 -11.41 12.60 -20.01
N PHE A 207 -10.75 13.67 -19.56
CA PHE A 207 -9.31 13.73 -19.29
C PHE A 207 -8.40 13.58 -20.51
N SER A 208 -8.95 13.63 -21.72
CA SER A 208 -8.15 13.61 -22.94
C SER A 208 -7.46 14.94 -23.15
N GLU A 209 -6.20 14.89 -23.57
CA GLU A 209 -5.48 16.06 -24.04
C GLU A 209 -6.15 16.60 -25.30
N VAL A 210 -6.45 17.89 -25.30
CA VAL A 210 -7.00 18.59 -26.46
C VAL A 210 -5.86 19.41 -27.04
N ALA A 211 -5.13 18.82 -27.98
CA ALA A 211 -4.16 19.58 -28.76
C ALA A 211 -4.91 20.66 -29.56
N PRO A 212 -4.45 21.92 -29.57
CA PRO A 212 -5.03 22.97 -30.39
C PRO A 212 -4.56 22.79 -31.83
N ASP A 213 -4.94 21.69 -32.46
CA ASP A 213 -4.91 21.54 -33.91
C ASP A 213 -6.32 21.83 -34.43
N PHE A 214 -6.71 23.09 -34.34
CA PHE A 214 -8.03 23.58 -34.74
C PHE A 214 -8.05 24.13 -36.17
N GLY A 215 -7.03 23.80 -36.97
CA GLY A 215 -6.80 24.38 -38.29
C GLY A 215 -6.23 25.80 -38.21
N ASP A 216 -6.19 26.49 -39.34
CA ASP A 216 -5.59 27.82 -39.48
C ASP A 216 -6.65 28.92 -39.73
N GLY A 217 -6.48 30.08 -39.11
CA GLY A 217 -7.20 31.30 -39.48
C GLY A 217 -8.67 31.33 -39.03
N GLU A 218 -9.61 31.35 -40.01
CA GLU A 218 -11.05 31.50 -39.73
C GLU A 218 -11.67 30.26 -39.07
N GLU A 219 -11.19 29.06 -39.43
CA GLU A 219 -11.71 27.79 -38.88
C GLU A 219 -11.43 27.68 -37.39
N GLU A 220 -10.19 27.96 -36.99
CA GLU A 220 -9.79 28.03 -35.58
C GLU A 220 -10.68 29.02 -34.83
N GLN A 221 -10.86 30.24 -35.36
CA GLN A 221 -11.66 31.27 -34.69
C GLN A 221 -13.14 30.86 -34.50
N ILE A 222 -13.71 30.13 -35.45
CA ILE A 222 -15.06 29.56 -35.35
C ILE A 222 -15.13 28.52 -34.23
N ILE A 223 -14.15 27.61 -34.18
CA ILE A 223 -14.08 26.55 -33.17
C ILE A 223 -13.90 27.13 -31.77
N LEU A 224 -13.02 28.12 -31.61
CA LEU A 224 -12.77 28.80 -30.33
C LEU A 224 -14.00 29.59 -29.86
N THR A 225 -14.71 30.25 -30.77
CA THR A 225 -15.98 30.92 -30.46
C THR A 225 -17.05 29.90 -30.03
N GLY A 226 -17.07 28.71 -30.65
CA GLY A 226 -17.92 27.60 -30.25
C GLY A 226 -17.59 27.08 -28.85
N LEU A 227 -16.29 26.95 -28.52
CA LEU A 227 -15.82 26.52 -27.20
C LEU A 227 -16.20 27.50 -26.09
N ASP A 228 -16.08 28.81 -26.29
CA ASP A 228 -16.52 29.80 -25.30
C ASP A 228 -18.04 29.72 -25.03
N LYS A 229 -18.84 29.57 -26.10
CA LYS A 229 -20.30 29.36 -25.97
C LYS A 229 -20.62 28.06 -25.21
N LEU A 230 -19.87 26.99 -25.48
CA LEU A 230 -20.04 25.71 -24.78
C LEU A 230 -19.62 25.80 -23.31
N GLY A 231 -18.50 26.45 -22.99
CA GLY A 231 -18.07 26.63 -21.60
C GLY A 231 -19.17 27.27 -20.75
N LYS A 232 -19.79 28.35 -21.26
CA LYS A 232 -20.94 29.01 -20.61
C LYS A 232 -22.15 28.10 -20.50
N LYS A 233 -22.48 27.34 -21.56
CA LYS A 233 -23.65 26.44 -21.57
C LYS A 233 -23.47 25.25 -20.63
N LEU A 234 -22.29 24.63 -20.64
CA LEU A 234 -21.92 23.49 -19.81
C LEU A 234 -21.61 23.88 -18.36
N GLN A 235 -21.51 25.19 -18.08
CA GLN A 235 -21.12 25.76 -16.79
C GLN A 235 -19.73 25.30 -16.35
N ILE A 236 -18.81 25.30 -17.31
CA ILE A 236 -17.39 25.02 -17.11
C ILE A 236 -16.66 26.32 -17.38
N ASP A 237 -16.53 27.11 -16.33
CA ASP A 237 -15.82 28.38 -16.40
C ASP A 237 -14.38 28.13 -16.89
N HIS A 238 -13.90 29.02 -17.76
CA HIS A 238 -12.54 28.96 -18.29
C HIS A 238 -12.20 27.72 -19.15
N LEU A 239 -13.18 26.94 -19.62
CA LEU A 239 -12.97 25.81 -20.55
C LEU A 239 -12.06 26.19 -21.73
N PHE A 240 -12.26 27.36 -22.32
CA PHE A 240 -11.44 27.84 -23.43
C PHE A 240 -9.97 28.09 -23.03
N GLN A 241 -9.72 28.62 -21.82
CA GLN A 241 -8.36 28.92 -21.33
C GLN A 241 -7.60 27.64 -21.01
N HIS A 242 -8.31 26.65 -20.47
CA HIS A 242 -7.75 25.33 -20.20
C HIS A 242 -7.26 24.62 -21.47
N ILE A 243 -7.81 24.95 -22.64
CA ILE A 243 -7.47 24.30 -23.91
C ILE A 243 -6.39 25.07 -24.72
N LEU A 244 -6.27 26.39 -24.59
CA LEU A 244 -5.57 27.23 -25.58
C LEU A 244 -4.11 27.66 -25.28
N GLU A 245 -3.55 27.43 -24.10
CA GLU A 245 -2.33 28.14 -23.70
C GLU A 245 -1.04 27.31 -23.81
N ASN A 246 -0.15 27.68 -24.75
CA ASN A 246 0.89 26.80 -25.29
C ASN A 246 2.33 27.35 -25.33
N SER A 247 2.70 28.36 -24.54
CA SER A 247 4.07 28.92 -24.59
C SER A 247 5.06 28.27 -23.61
N ASP A 248 4.61 27.75 -22.46
CA ASP A 248 5.49 27.20 -21.41
C ASP A 248 5.12 25.74 -21.07
N ARG A 249 6.08 24.85 -21.28
CA ARG A 249 5.96 23.40 -21.04
C ARG A 249 5.66 23.08 -19.57
N ARG A 250 6.20 23.85 -18.63
CA ARG A 250 6.01 23.59 -17.19
C ARG A 250 4.61 24.01 -16.74
N LEU A 251 4.16 25.19 -17.16
CA LEU A 251 2.78 25.64 -16.94
C LEU A 251 1.74 24.70 -17.58
N ALA A 252 2.02 24.15 -18.76
CA ALA A 252 1.14 23.18 -19.41
C ALA A 252 1.04 21.87 -18.59
N ARG A 253 2.17 21.34 -18.10
CA ARG A 253 2.19 20.15 -17.22
C ARG A 253 1.45 20.39 -15.93
N GLN A 254 1.74 21.50 -15.24
CA GLN A 254 1.09 21.82 -13.97
C GLN A 254 -0.43 21.90 -14.14
N ARG A 255 -0.92 22.61 -15.16
CA ARG A 255 -2.35 22.72 -15.42
C ARG A 255 -3.00 21.40 -15.77
N ARG A 256 -2.30 20.52 -16.50
CA ARG A 256 -2.78 19.17 -16.75
C ARG A 256 -2.95 18.40 -15.45
N THR A 257 -1.95 18.42 -14.57
CA THR A 257 -2.02 17.76 -13.26
C THR A 257 -3.14 18.34 -12.40
N ASP A 258 -3.27 19.67 -12.37
CA ASP A 258 -4.32 20.37 -11.61
C ASP A 258 -5.72 20.02 -12.15
N GLU A 259 -5.89 19.95 -13.47
CA GLU A 259 -7.17 19.59 -14.11
C GLU A 259 -7.54 18.12 -13.90
N ILE A 260 -6.59 17.20 -14.04
CA ILE A 260 -6.83 15.77 -13.75
C ILE A 260 -7.18 15.60 -12.27
N THR A 261 -6.49 16.30 -11.37
CA THR A 261 -6.79 16.29 -9.93
C THR A 261 -8.20 16.82 -9.65
N ARG A 262 -8.53 18.01 -10.16
CA ARG A 262 -9.86 18.61 -10.04
C ARG A 262 -10.95 17.68 -10.57
N GLY A 263 -10.70 17.04 -11.70
CA GLY A 263 -11.64 16.12 -12.30
C GLY A 263 -11.83 14.83 -11.54
N ARG A 264 -10.75 14.28 -10.97
CA ARG A 264 -10.83 13.15 -10.05
C ARG A 264 -11.63 13.51 -8.81
N ASP A 265 -11.42 14.69 -8.23
CA ASP A 265 -12.19 15.19 -7.07
C ASP A 265 -13.69 15.32 -7.40
N GLN A 266 -14.04 15.78 -8.60
CA GLN A 266 -15.42 15.86 -9.06
C GLN A 266 -16.07 14.47 -9.22
N ILE A 267 -15.34 13.50 -9.77
CA ILE A 267 -15.81 12.10 -9.87
C ILE A 267 -15.95 11.48 -8.47
N GLU A 268 -15.00 11.74 -7.57
CA GLU A 268 -15.01 11.28 -6.19
C GLU A 268 -16.23 11.80 -5.42
N GLN A 269 -16.49 13.11 -5.50
CA GLN A 269 -17.67 13.72 -4.87
C GLN A 269 -18.96 13.09 -5.41
N TRP A 270 -19.05 12.93 -6.73
CA TRP A 270 -20.21 12.29 -7.35
C TRP A 270 -20.36 10.83 -6.90
N PHE A 271 -19.26 10.07 -6.82
CA PHE A 271 -19.23 8.68 -6.35
C PHE A 271 -19.72 8.57 -4.90
N ARG A 272 -19.25 9.43 -3.98
CA ARG A 272 -19.70 9.45 -2.59
C ARG A 272 -21.21 9.75 -2.49
N ASP A 273 -21.67 10.75 -3.22
CA ASP A 273 -23.07 11.22 -3.17
C ASP A 273 -24.06 10.25 -3.82
N ASN A 274 -23.62 9.43 -4.78
CA ASN A 274 -24.51 8.59 -5.60
C ASN A 274 -24.29 7.10 -5.39
N VAL A 275 -23.05 6.61 -5.30
CA VAL A 275 -22.76 5.17 -5.12
C VAL A 275 -22.79 4.80 -3.65
N LEU A 276 -21.91 5.40 -2.83
CA LEU A 276 -21.78 5.01 -1.41
C LEU A 276 -23.05 5.33 -0.61
N LYS A 277 -23.65 6.50 -0.85
CA LYS A 277 -24.89 6.92 -0.18
C LYS A 277 -26.10 6.04 -0.49
N HIS A 278 -26.12 5.37 -1.65
CA HIS A 278 -27.24 4.52 -2.07
C HIS A 278 -26.95 3.02 -1.93
N ARG A 279 -25.88 2.64 -1.20
CA ARG A 279 -25.67 1.24 -0.82
C ARG A 279 -26.84 0.72 0.03
N VAL A 280 -27.18 -0.55 -0.13
CA VAL A 280 -28.30 -1.17 0.57
C VAL A 280 -27.79 -2.32 1.43
N THR A 281 -28.04 -2.22 2.74
CA THR A 281 -27.76 -3.28 3.71
C THR A 281 -29.03 -4.10 3.94
N LEU A 282 -28.90 -5.42 3.90
CA LEU A 282 -30.03 -6.34 4.05
C LEU A 282 -29.57 -7.73 4.51
N ASP A 283 -30.50 -8.58 4.92
CA ASP A 283 -30.19 -9.97 5.29
C ASP A 283 -29.70 -10.76 4.07
N THR A 284 -28.64 -11.55 4.21
CA THR A 284 -28.03 -12.34 3.13
C THR A 284 -29.03 -13.22 2.37
N ASP A 285 -30.03 -13.79 3.06
CA ASP A 285 -31.08 -14.62 2.45
C ASP A 285 -31.97 -13.86 1.45
N LYS A 286 -32.03 -12.54 1.57
CA LYS A 286 -32.85 -11.66 0.71
C LYS A 286 -32.04 -11.02 -0.41
N ALA A 287 -30.71 -11.12 -0.40
CA ALA A 287 -29.83 -10.41 -1.32
C ALA A 287 -30.11 -10.73 -2.79
N ASP A 288 -30.25 -12.02 -3.12
CA ASP A 288 -30.47 -12.46 -4.50
C ASP A 288 -31.89 -12.13 -5.01
N SER A 289 -32.80 -11.72 -4.12
CA SER A 289 -34.17 -11.33 -4.47
C SER A 289 -34.34 -9.85 -4.79
N VAL A 290 -33.29 -9.04 -4.58
CA VAL A 290 -33.33 -7.60 -4.81
C VAL A 290 -33.51 -7.32 -6.30
N LYS A 291 -34.54 -6.52 -6.62
CA LYS A 291 -34.84 -6.05 -7.97
C LYS A 291 -34.59 -4.55 -8.04
N TRP A 292 -33.53 -4.18 -8.74
CA TRP A 292 -33.16 -2.78 -8.97
C TRP A 292 -33.33 -2.45 -10.44
N ASP A 293 -34.18 -1.47 -10.76
CA ASP A 293 -34.44 -1.08 -12.15
C ASP A 293 -33.21 -0.47 -12.82
N ARG A 294 -32.99 -0.84 -14.08
CA ARG A 294 -31.89 -0.27 -14.87
C ARG A 294 -32.02 1.24 -15.08
N ASN A 295 -33.26 1.72 -15.11
CA ASN A 295 -33.58 3.14 -15.12
C ASN A 295 -33.59 3.66 -13.69
N ASN A 296 -32.43 4.09 -13.20
CA ASN A 296 -32.27 4.65 -11.86
C ASN A 296 -31.59 6.03 -11.91
N ARG A 297 -31.79 6.82 -10.85
CA ARG A 297 -31.32 8.22 -10.76
C ARG A 297 -29.80 8.36 -10.68
N ILE A 298 -29.11 7.28 -10.33
CA ILE A 298 -27.66 7.24 -10.15
C ILE A 298 -26.95 6.55 -11.31
N PHE A 299 -27.67 6.22 -12.39
CA PHE A 299 -27.11 5.63 -13.62
C PHE A 299 -26.31 4.32 -13.40
N ALA A 300 -26.53 3.63 -12.29
CA ALA A 300 -25.89 2.35 -12.00
C ALA A 300 -26.41 1.29 -12.97
N ASP A 301 -25.52 0.43 -13.44
CA ASP A 301 -25.82 -0.63 -14.41
C ASP A 301 -25.43 -2.03 -13.91
N VAL A 302 -24.95 -2.13 -12.66
CA VAL A 302 -24.61 -3.37 -11.96
C VAL A 302 -24.63 -3.15 -10.44
N LEU A 303 -24.83 -4.22 -9.67
CA LEU A 303 -24.74 -4.25 -8.21
C LEU A 303 -23.57 -5.16 -7.79
N LEU A 304 -22.67 -4.67 -6.94
CA LEU A 304 -21.67 -5.52 -6.27
C LEU A 304 -22.18 -5.89 -4.88
N ARG A 305 -21.99 -7.13 -4.47
CA ARG A 305 -22.41 -7.64 -3.16
C ARG A 305 -21.18 -8.04 -2.35
N ALA A 306 -21.12 -7.54 -1.12
CA ALA A 306 -20.19 -8.02 -0.09
C ALA A 306 -20.99 -8.55 1.10
N ASP A 307 -20.51 -9.62 1.71
CA ASP A 307 -21.19 -10.29 2.82
C ASP A 307 -20.35 -10.14 4.10
N GLU A 308 -21.03 -10.00 5.25
CA GLU A 308 -20.40 -9.87 6.56
C GLU A 308 -21.11 -10.75 7.58
N ASP A 309 -20.33 -11.48 8.36
CA ASP A 309 -20.82 -12.28 9.47
C ASP A 309 -20.90 -11.38 10.72
N TYR A 310 -22.11 -11.03 11.16
CA TYR A 310 -22.29 -10.32 12.44
C TYR A 310 -22.27 -11.30 13.61
N GLU A 311 -21.42 -11.02 14.60
CA GLU A 311 -21.51 -11.65 15.91
C GLU A 311 -22.41 -10.79 16.81
N ASP A 312 -23.56 -11.32 17.23
CA ASP A 312 -24.44 -10.61 18.16
C ASP A 312 -23.71 -10.44 19.51
N GLU A 313 -23.18 -9.24 19.78
CA GLU A 313 -22.60 -8.84 21.08
C GLU A 313 -23.67 -8.74 22.19
N ASP A 314 -24.95 -8.65 21.85
CA ASP A 314 -26.04 -8.55 22.82
C ASP A 314 -26.73 -9.91 23.05
N PHE A 315 -26.28 -10.69 24.03
CA PHE A 315 -27.19 -11.60 24.72
C PHE A 315 -26.94 -11.63 26.23
N ASP A 316 -27.85 -10.93 26.92
CA ASP A 316 -28.09 -10.93 28.36
C ASP A 316 -28.19 -12.37 28.91
N THR A 317 -27.48 -12.61 30.01
CA THR A 317 -27.32 -13.93 30.64
C THR A 317 -28.57 -14.26 31.47
N THR A 318 -29.63 -14.73 30.81
CA THR A 318 -30.74 -15.38 31.53
C THR A 318 -30.95 -16.82 31.04
N PRO A 319 -30.76 -17.83 31.90
CA PRO A 319 -30.97 -19.22 31.53
C PRO A 319 -32.48 -19.51 31.50
N THR A 320 -33.04 -19.76 30.32
CA THR A 320 -34.39 -20.31 30.20
C THR A 320 -34.36 -21.84 30.08
N PRO A 321 -35.36 -22.56 30.61
CA PRO A 321 -35.26 -23.98 30.88
C PRO A 321 -35.49 -24.82 29.61
N SER A 322 -34.68 -25.88 29.49
CA SER A 322 -34.78 -26.94 28.49
C SER A 322 -36.19 -27.51 28.34
N SER A 323 -36.69 -27.58 27.11
CA SER A 323 -37.79 -28.46 26.72
C SER A 323 -37.22 -29.72 26.05
N PRO A 324 -37.73 -30.93 26.35
CA PRO A 324 -37.22 -32.18 25.80
C PRO A 324 -37.94 -32.58 24.49
N ASP A 325 -37.25 -33.44 23.75
CA ASP A 325 -37.73 -34.34 22.68
C ASP A 325 -37.96 -33.78 21.27
N SER A 326 -37.03 -34.09 20.37
CA SER A 326 -37.39 -34.84 19.14
C SER A 326 -36.18 -35.58 18.57
N ASP A 327 -36.13 -36.88 18.84
CA ASP A 327 -35.34 -37.87 18.12
C ASP A 327 -35.76 -37.91 16.64
N ALA A 328 -34.83 -37.68 15.72
CA ALA A 328 -34.96 -38.09 14.32
C ALA A 328 -33.60 -38.54 13.76
N PRO A 329 -33.53 -39.69 13.06
CA PRO A 329 -32.27 -40.31 12.66
C PRO A 329 -31.66 -39.65 11.42
N GLN A 330 -30.34 -39.51 11.42
CA GLN A 330 -29.54 -39.17 10.24
C GLN A 330 -29.45 -40.38 9.30
N VAL A 331 -30.27 -40.44 8.23
CA VAL A 331 -29.95 -41.28 7.07
C VAL A 331 -30.32 -40.54 5.77
N ARG A 332 -29.31 -40.43 4.90
CA ARG A 332 -29.33 -39.70 3.63
C ARG A 332 -29.78 -40.65 2.51
N ASN A 333 -30.85 -40.33 1.78
CA ASN A 333 -31.33 -41.11 0.63
C ASN A 333 -31.04 -40.39 -0.68
N THR A 334 -29.93 -40.72 -1.35
CA THR A 334 -29.82 -40.72 -2.83
C THR A 334 -28.73 -41.69 -3.29
N LEU A 335 -29.05 -42.51 -4.28
CA LEU A 335 -28.12 -43.40 -5.01
C LEU A 335 -27.77 -42.74 -6.36
N GLY A 336 -26.50 -42.41 -6.59
CA GLY A 336 -25.98 -41.91 -7.88
C GLY A 336 -24.51 -41.47 -7.80
N PRO A 337 -23.72 -41.57 -8.88
CA PRO A 337 -22.30 -41.21 -8.86
C PRO A 337 -22.08 -39.68 -8.84
N LEU A 338 -21.17 -39.25 -7.97
CA LEU A 338 -20.74 -37.86 -7.76
C LEU A 338 -19.98 -37.32 -8.98
N ASN A 339 -20.65 -36.59 -9.86
CA ASN A 339 -20.00 -35.70 -10.84
C ASN A 339 -20.19 -34.23 -10.40
N GLY A 340 -19.60 -33.88 -9.26
CA GLY A 340 -19.36 -32.50 -8.87
C GLY A 340 -17.89 -32.16 -9.09
N ILE A 341 -17.62 -31.09 -9.82
CA ILE A 341 -16.28 -30.52 -10.05
C ILE A 341 -15.67 -30.18 -8.67
N PRO A 342 -14.43 -30.61 -8.35
CA PRO A 342 -13.81 -30.32 -7.07
C PRO A 342 -13.48 -28.83 -6.97
N ILE A 343 -14.12 -28.15 -6.02
CA ILE A 343 -13.72 -26.81 -5.57
C ILE A 343 -12.45 -27.01 -4.72
N GLY A 344 -11.42 -26.20 -5.01
CA GLY A 344 -10.08 -26.29 -4.44
C GLY A 344 -10.00 -26.07 -2.92
N PRO A 345 -8.81 -26.26 -2.33
CA PRO A 345 -8.67 -26.56 -0.91
C PRO A 345 -8.55 -25.31 -0.01
N ASN A 346 -9.42 -24.31 -0.11
CA ASN A 346 -9.36 -23.11 0.76
C ASN A 346 -10.62 -22.88 1.61
N ALA A 347 -11.40 -23.93 1.89
CA ALA A 347 -12.51 -23.88 2.86
C ALA A 347 -12.11 -24.45 4.22
N ARG A 348 -11.07 -23.88 4.87
CA ARG A 348 -10.76 -24.17 6.27
C ARG A 348 -10.58 -22.88 7.07
N ARG A 349 -11.69 -22.20 7.35
CA ARG A 349 -11.83 -21.56 8.67
C ARG A 349 -12.19 -22.66 9.65
N SER A 350 -11.26 -23.04 10.50
CA SER A 350 -11.49 -23.90 11.66
C SER A 350 -12.48 -23.22 12.61
N ARG A 351 -13.76 -23.62 12.55
CA ARG A 351 -14.74 -23.28 13.58
C ARG A 351 -15.26 -24.57 14.20
N SER A 352 -15.10 -24.67 15.52
CA SER A 352 -15.55 -25.76 16.39
C SER A 352 -17.00 -26.18 16.08
N PRO A 353 -17.33 -27.48 15.97
CA PRO A 353 -18.66 -27.95 15.57
C PRO A 353 -19.63 -28.02 16.76
N SER A 354 -19.63 -27.00 17.63
CA SER A 354 -20.47 -26.99 18.83
C SER A 354 -21.02 -25.59 19.14
N ARG A 355 -21.93 -25.12 18.29
CA ARG A 355 -23.12 -24.32 18.63
C ARG A 355 -23.79 -23.86 17.35
N THR A 356 -24.95 -24.43 17.05
CA THR A 356 -25.93 -23.89 16.10
C THR A 356 -26.47 -22.56 16.65
N ARG A 357 -25.68 -21.48 16.54
CA ARG A 357 -26.15 -20.10 16.65
C ARG A 357 -26.43 -19.67 15.21
N GLN A 358 -27.67 -19.31 14.88
CA GLN A 358 -28.00 -18.71 13.57
C GLN A 358 -27.31 -17.35 13.50
N GLN A 359 -26.07 -17.33 13.02
CA GLN A 359 -25.33 -16.11 12.72
C GLN A 359 -26.11 -15.36 11.64
N LYS A 360 -26.68 -14.19 11.97
CA LYS A 360 -27.37 -13.37 10.99
C LYS A 360 -26.32 -12.77 10.06
N ARG A 361 -26.18 -13.36 8.88
CA ARG A 361 -25.36 -12.82 7.81
C ARG A 361 -26.03 -11.59 7.22
N GLN A 362 -25.27 -10.52 7.10
CA GLN A 362 -25.71 -9.32 6.39
C GLN A 362 -24.97 -9.19 5.07
N SER A 363 -25.68 -8.68 4.07
CA SER A 363 -25.13 -8.38 2.75
C SER A 363 -25.30 -6.90 2.47
N VAL A 364 -24.27 -6.29 1.91
CA VAL A 364 -24.30 -4.91 1.44
C VAL A 364 -24.19 -4.89 -0.08
N LEU A 365 -25.18 -4.28 -0.73
CA LEU A 365 -25.22 -4.09 -2.18
C LEU A 365 -24.76 -2.68 -2.54
N PHE A 366 -23.75 -2.58 -3.39
CA PHE A 366 -23.20 -1.33 -3.90
C PHE A 366 -23.61 -1.13 -5.36
N PRO A 367 -24.42 -0.10 -5.69
CA PRO A 367 -24.74 0.25 -7.06
C PRO A 367 -23.51 0.86 -7.76
N ALA A 368 -22.99 0.19 -8.79
CA ALA A 368 -21.76 0.56 -9.45
C ALA A 368 -21.97 0.75 -10.97
N HIS A 369 -20.90 1.20 -11.64
CA HIS A 369 -20.90 1.46 -13.07
C HIS A 369 -19.89 0.54 -13.76
N ARG A 370 -20.34 -0.27 -14.71
CA ARG A 370 -19.48 -1.16 -15.51
C ARG A 370 -18.34 -0.38 -16.13
N ALA A 371 -18.58 0.85 -16.58
CA ALA A 371 -17.58 1.77 -17.12
C ALA A 371 -16.37 2.01 -16.18
N MET A 372 -16.56 1.98 -14.86
CA MET A 372 -15.47 2.09 -13.88
C MET A 372 -14.95 0.73 -13.45
N LEU A 373 -15.81 -0.28 -13.35
CA LEU A 373 -15.41 -1.63 -12.94
C LEU A 373 -14.44 -2.29 -13.93
N ILE A 374 -14.57 -2.02 -15.21
CA ILE A 374 -13.69 -2.56 -16.26
C ILE A 374 -12.23 -2.11 -16.18
N ARG A 375 -11.87 -1.25 -15.22
CA ARG A 375 -10.47 -1.01 -14.85
C ARG A 375 -9.77 -2.26 -14.33
N SER A 376 -10.55 -3.21 -13.82
CA SER A 376 -10.10 -4.53 -13.44
C SER A 376 -10.27 -5.49 -14.61
N GLU A 377 -9.22 -6.25 -14.92
CA GLU A 377 -9.24 -7.26 -15.98
C GLU A 377 -10.27 -8.36 -15.71
N PHE A 378 -10.54 -8.65 -14.44
CA PHE A 378 -11.61 -9.56 -14.01
C PHE A 378 -12.98 -9.09 -14.55
N PHE A 379 -13.37 -7.84 -14.28
CA PHE A 379 -14.64 -7.30 -14.75
C PHE A 379 -14.65 -7.05 -16.26
N GLN A 380 -13.54 -6.62 -16.84
CA GLN A 380 -13.39 -6.48 -18.29
C GLN A 380 -13.67 -7.80 -19.01
N THR A 381 -13.06 -8.89 -18.55
CA THR A 381 -13.27 -10.23 -19.11
C THR A 381 -14.72 -10.67 -18.90
N MET A 382 -15.25 -10.50 -17.69
CA MET A 382 -16.63 -10.84 -17.36
C MET A 382 -17.63 -10.14 -18.28
N PHE A 383 -17.52 -8.81 -18.42
CA PHE A 383 -18.46 -8.00 -19.20
C PHE A 383 -18.28 -8.09 -20.71
N SER A 384 -17.12 -8.55 -21.21
CA SER A 384 -16.89 -8.84 -22.63
C SER A 384 -17.45 -10.20 -23.06
N SER A 385 -17.73 -11.08 -22.11
CA SER A 385 -18.13 -12.47 -22.38
C SER A 385 -19.63 -12.63 -22.60
N GLY A 386 -20.06 -13.86 -22.90
CA GLY A 386 -21.48 -14.25 -22.92
C GLY A 386 -22.07 -14.60 -21.55
N PHE A 387 -21.35 -14.36 -20.44
CA PHE A 387 -21.82 -14.68 -19.08
C PHE A 387 -23.09 -13.90 -18.72
N ARG A 388 -23.86 -14.43 -17.76
CA ARG A 388 -25.14 -13.85 -17.31
C ARG A 388 -24.96 -12.40 -16.82
N GLU A 389 -23.85 -12.16 -16.13
CA GLU A 389 -23.44 -10.87 -15.57
C GLU A 389 -23.20 -9.81 -16.66
N ALA A 390 -22.87 -10.25 -17.88
CA ALA A 390 -22.68 -9.38 -19.03
C ALA A 390 -24.01 -9.00 -19.72
N GLN A 391 -25.05 -9.83 -19.58
CA GLN A 391 -26.32 -9.68 -20.30
C GLN A 391 -27.13 -8.50 -19.77
N GLN A 392 -27.85 -7.83 -20.69
CA GLN A 392 -28.80 -6.79 -20.32
C GLN A 392 -30.13 -7.41 -19.93
N THR A 393 -30.49 -7.27 -18.66
CA THR A 393 -31.77 -7.68 -18.08
C THR A 393 -32.60 -6.47 -17.65
N GLU A 394 -33.86 -6.70 -17.29
CA GLU A 394 -34.76 -5.67 -16.75
C GLU A 394 -34.20 -5.04 -15.48
N TYR A 395 -33.68 -5.88 -14.58
CA TYR A 395 -33.04 -5.47 -13.33
C TYR A 395 -31.52 -5.57 -13.40
N LEU A 396 -30.84 -4.82 -12.55
CA LEU A 396 -29.38 -4.86 -12.41
C LEU A 396 -28.91 -6.24 -11.95
N GLN A 397 -27.81 -6.71 -12.55
CA GLN A 397 -27.16 -7.96 -12.15
C GLN A 397 -26.41 -7.77 -10.84
N ILE A 398 -26.51 -8.75 -9.94
CA ILE A 398 -25.80 -8.78 -8.66
C ILE A 398 -24.56 -9.67 -8.81
N ILE A 399 -23.38 -9.13 -8.51
CA ILE A 399 -22.11 -9.84 -8.56
C ILE A 399 -21.56 -9.93 -7.13
N PRO A 400 -21.49 -11.14 -6.54
CA PRO A 400 -20.88 -11.34 -5.24
C PRO A 400 -19.36 -11.25 -5.33
N ILE A 401 -18.76 -10.50 -4.41
CA ILE A 401 -17.31 -10.36 -4.20
C ILE A 401 -17.01 -10.93 -2.82
N ASP A 402 -16.00 -11.80 -2.74
CA ASP A 402 -15.60 -12.48 -1.51
C ASP A 402 -14.73 -11.55 -0.64
N CYS A 403 -15.37 -10.54 -0.04
CA CYS A 403 -14.74 -9.60 0.86
C CYS A 403 -15.78 -8.94 1.79
N SER A 404 -15.29 -8.24 2.83
CA SER A 404 -16.15 -7.46 3.72
C SER A 404 -16.67 -6.19 3.01
N PRO A 405 -17.82 -5.63 3.45
CA PRO A 405 -18.35 -4.39 2.91
C PRO A 405 -17.37 -3.21 2.99
N ARG A 406 -16.59 -3.14 4.08
CA ARG A 406 -15.56 -2.11 4.27
C ARG A 406 -14.44 -2.22 3.23
N VAL A 407 -14.00 -3.44 2.91
CA VAL A 407 -12.99 -3.70 1.88
C VAL A 407 -13.53 -3.40 0.49
N LEU A 408 -14.78 -3.77 0.19
CA LEU A 408 -15.42 -3.44 -1.09
C LEU A 408 -15.54 -1.92 -1.31
N GLU A 409 -15.80 -1.15 -0.25
CA GLU A 409 -15.82 0.32 -0.30
C GLU A 409 -14.43 0.90 -0.65
N ILE A 410 -13.35 0.35 -0.07
CA ILE A 410 -11.96 0.73 -0.40
C ILE A 410 -11.66 0.43 -1.87
N VAL A 411 -11.99 -0.78 -2.33
CA VAL A 411 -11.81 -1.20 -3.73
C VAL A 411 -12.57 -0.26 -4.68
N LEU A 412 -13.85 0.02 -4.40
CA LEU A 412 -14.63 0.93 -5.23
C LEU A 412 -14.06 2.36 -5.20
N THR A 413 -13.62 2.84 -4.04
CA THR A 413 -12.95 4.14 -3.94
C THR A 413 -11.72 4.18 -4.84
N PHE A 414 -10.87 3.15 -4.81
CA PHE A 414 -9.72 3.04 -5.71
C PHE A 414 -10.11 3.02 -7.18
N MET A 415 -11.14 2.25 -7.55
CA MET A 415 -11.60 2.17 -8.94
C MET A 415 -12.12 3.51 -9.48
N TYR A 416 -12.78 4.32 -8.64
CA TYR A 416 -13.33 5.61 -9.06
C TYR A 416 -12.32 6.77 -8.99
N THR A 417 -11.32 6.67 -8.12
CA THR A 417 -10.54 7.84 -7.70
C THR A 417 -9.02 7.64 -7.75
N GLU A 418 -8.53 6.41 -7.95
CA GLU A 418 -7.13 6.01 -7.78
C GLU A 418 -6.60 6.15 -6.33
N ARG A 419 -7.41 6.59 -5.36
CA ARG A 419 -7.02 6.64 -3.94
C ARG A 419 -7.05 5.26 -3.31
N ALA A 420 -6.05 4.95 -2.50
CA ALA A 420 -5.86 3.66 -1.84
C ALA A 420 -5.47 3.86 -0.37
N ASP A 421 -6.16 4.76 0.32
CA ASP A 421 -5.90 5.09 1.72
C ASP A 421 -6.75 4.16 2.61
N PHE A 422 -6.11 3.28 3.38
CA PHE A 422 -6.79 2.40 4.33
C PHE A 422 -5.88 2.01 5.50
N PRO A 423 -6.47 1.75 6.68
CA PRO A 423 -5.73 1.33 7.86
C PRO A 423 -5.22 -0.12 7.78
N LEU A 424 -4.28 -0.44 8.65
CA LEU A 424 -3.54 -1.70 8.66
C LEU A 424 -4.42 -2.92 8.97
N ASP A 425 -5.44 -2.75 9.80
CA ASP A 425 -6.39 -3.81 10.23
C ASP A 425 -7.14 -4.48 9.07
N VAL A 426 -7.31 -3.79 7.95
CA VAL A 426 -7.96 -4.35 6.74
C VAL A 426 -6.98 -4.64 5.60
N ALA A 427 -5.67 -4.43 5.80
CA ALA A 427 -4.71 -4.43 4.70
C ALA A 427 -4.54 -5.81 4.06
N ILE A 428 -4.57 -6.90 4.85
CA ILE A 428 -4.52 -8.28 4.33
C ILE A 428 -5.76 -8.59 3.47
N ASP A 429 -6.97 -8.23 3.95
CA ASP A 429 -8.19 -8.45 3.20
C ASP A 429 -8.22 -7.62 1.89
N VAL A 430 -7.71 -6.38 1.93
CA VAL A 430 -7.54 -5.55 0.73
C VAL A 430 -6.54 -6.19 -0.23
N LEU A 431 -5.43 -6.75 0.26
CA LEU A 431 -4.43 -7.45 -0.56
C LEU A 431 -5.08 -8.62 -1.31
N PHE A 432 -5.80 -9.51 -0.61
CA PHE A 432 -6.50 -10.65 -1.22
C PHE A 432 -7.58 -10.21 -2.20
N THR A 433 -8.36 -9.19 -1.85
CA THR A 433 -9.43 -8.69 -2.74
C THR A 433 -8.85 -8.02 -3.98
N ALA A 434 -7.73 -7.30 -3.85
CA ALA A 434 -7.04 -6.70 -4.98
C ALA A 434 -6.44 -7.76 -5.90
N ASP A 435 -5.88 -8.84 -5.36
CA ASP A 435 -5.41 -9.99 -6.14
C ASP A 435 -6.56 -10.70 -6.87
N LEU A 436 -7.66 -10.98 -6.17
CA LEU A 436 -8.89 -11.57 -6.73
C LEU A 436 -9.42 -10.75 -7.93
N LEU A 437 -9.41 -9.43 -7.80
CA LEU A 437 -9.93 -8.50 -8.81
C LEU A 437 -8.88 -8.04 -9.83
N TRP A 438 -7.64 -8.54 -9.74
CA TRP A 438 -6.54 -8.21 -10.65
C TRP A 438 -6.24 -6.70 -10.67
N LEU A 439 -6.24 -6.08 -9.48
CA LEU A 439 -5.95 -4.67 -9.25
C LEU A 439 -4.51 -4.50 -8.74
N GLU A 440 -3.54 -4.67 -9.64
CA GLU A 440 -2.11 -4.77 -9.28
C GLU A 440 -1.59 -3.58 -8.46
N LYS A 441 -1.99 -2.35 -8.82
CA LYS A 441 -1.60 -1.16 -8.06
C LYS A 441 -2.12 -1.15 -6.63
N LEU A 442 -3.37 -1.58 -6.41
CA LEU A 442 -3.96 -1.64 -5.08
C LEU A 442 -3.31 -2.77 -4.26
N LYS A 443 -2.99 -3.89 -4.91
CA LYS A 443 -2.25 -5.01 -4.31
C LYS A 443 -0.86 -4.57 -3.84
N VAL A 444 -0.09 -3.88 -4.69
CA VAL A 444 1.22 -3.32 -4.33
C VAL A 444 1.11 -2.33 -3.16
N ARG A 445 0.08 -1.46 -3.16
CA ARG A 445 -0.16 -0.51 -2.05
C ARG A 445 -0.49 -1.23 -0.74
N ALA A 446 -1.31 -2.27 -0.77
CA ALA A 446 -1.61 -3.08 0.42
C ALA A 446 -0.35 -3.76 0.96
N ALA A 447 0.45 -4.37 0.09
CA ALA A 447 1.71 -4.99 0.49
C ALA A 447 2.71 -4.00 1.08
N GLN A 448 2.80 -2.79 0.51
CA GLN A 448 3.60 -1.71 1.08
C GLN A 448 3.13 -1.39 2.50
N ILE A 449 1.85 -1.08 2.69
CA ILE A 449 1.26 -0.74 4.00
C ILE A 449 1.54 -1.84 5.05
N ILE A 450 1.35 -3.12 4.69
CA ILE A 450 1.62 -4.26 5.57
C ILE A 450 3.11 -4.29 5.98
N SER A 451 4.01 -4.27 4.99
CA SER A 451 5.46 -4.41 5.22
C SER A 451 6.11 -3.22 5.95
N THR A 452 5.43 -2.07 6.05
CA THR A 452 6.00 -0.85 6.62
C THR A 452 5.36 -0.47 7.93
N LEU A 453 4.03 -0.56 8.06
CA LEU A 453 3.35 -0.28 9.32
C LEU A 453 3.38 -1.47 10.28
N GLY A 454 3.43 -2.71 9.76
CA GLY A 454 3.63 -3.92 10.57
C GLY A 454 5.07 -4.08 11.10
N ALA A 455 5.99 -3.20 10.72
CA ALA A 455 7.39 -3.25 11.14
C ALA A 455 7.67 -2.59 12.51
N GLY A 456 6.66 -2.41 13.37
CA GLY A 456 6.74 -1.68 14.65
C GLY A 456 8.10 -1.81 15.36
N HIS A 457 8.71 -0.68 15.72
CA HIS A 457 10.02 -0.51 16.39
C HIS A 457 11.25 -1.25 15.80
N ALA A 458 11.15 -2.00 14.71
CA ALA A 458 12.28 -2.79 14.17
C ALA A 458 13.43 -1.93 13.60
N SER A 459 13.22 -0.62 13.42
CA SER A 459 14.23 0.32 12.93
C SER A 459 15.14 0.88 14.05
N ALA A 460 14.83 0.63 15.32
CA ALA A 460 15.75 0.90 16.42
C ALA A 460 16.40 -0.43 16.80
N VAL A 461 17.67 -0.60 16.42
CA VAL A 461 18.53 -1.63 16.99
C VAL A 461 18.80 -1.22 18.44
N GLU A 462 17.81 -1.34 19.32
CA GLU A 462 18.06 -1.39 20.75
C GLU A 462 17.99 -2.86 21.16
N PRO A 463 19.08 -3.43 21.72
CA PRO A 463 18.99 -4.73 22.35
C PRO A 463 18.02 -4.57 23.52
N GLU A 464 16.92 -5.32 23.53
CA GLU A 464 16.23 -5.62 24.78
C GLU A 464 17.22 -6.39 25.65
N ASN A 465 17.96 -5.67 26.51
CA ASN A 465 18.62 -6.27 27.64
C ASN A 465 17.51 -6.77 28.57
N PRO A 466 17.45 -8.07 28.89
CA PRO A 466 16.44 -8.60 29.77
C PRO A 466 16.86 -8.30 31.21
N HIS A 467 16.70 -7.05 31.66
CA HIS A 467 16.68 -6.74 33.08
C HIS A 467 15.84 -5.50 33.41
N ASP A 468 14.72 -5.80 34.07
CA ASP A 468 14.03 -5.01 35.10
C ASP A 468 13.26 -3.76 34.67
N ASP A 469 12.03 -3.97 34.15
CA ASP A 469 10.84 -3.50 34.86
C ASP A 469 9.67 -4.44 34.57
N ASP A 470 9.27 -5.24 35.57
CA ASP A 470 8.10 -6.15 35.56
C ASP A 470 6.76 -5.36 35.54
N ASN A 471 6.63 -4.33 34.71
CA ASN A 471 5.39 -3.53 34.59
C ASN A 471 4.95 -3.17 33.17
N ASP A 472 5.64 -3.61 32.11
CA ASP A 472 5.17 -3.44 30.74
C ASP A 472 4.50 -4.75 30.25
N GLU A 473 3.39 -5.15 30.90
CA GLU A 473 2.46 -6.17 30.39
C GLU A 473 1.59 -5.63 29.22
N ASP A 474 1.87 -4.45 28.66
CA ASP A 474 0.97 -3.72 27.75
C ASP A 474 1.60 -3.27 26.40
N ASP A 475 2.68 -3.90 25.90
CA ASP A 475 3.21 -3.62 24.53
C ASP A 475 2.76 -4.66 23.45
N ASP A 476 1.83 -5.55 23.80
CA ASP A 476 1.28 -6.62 22.96
C ASP A 476 0.11 -6.17 22.04
N ASP A 477 0.26 -5.04 21.35
CA ASP A 477 -0.69 -4.64 20.31
C ASP A 477 0.02 -4.51 18.95
N ASP A 478 0.76 -5.56 18.53
CA ASP A 478 1.12 -5.68 17.12
C ASP A 478 -0.16 -6.02 16.33
N PRO A 479 -0.70 -5.10 15.51
CA PRO A 479 -2.05 -5.20 14.97
C PRO A 479 -2.19 -6.27 13.86
N LEU A 480 -1.11 -7.00 13.54
CA LEU A 480 -1.05 -8.01 12.49
C LEU A 480 -0.28 -9.24 12.99
N ASP A 481 -0.86 -10.42 12.80
CA ASP A 481 -0.16 -11.69 12.97
C ASP A 481 0.84 -11.90 11.82
N ILE A 482 2.14 -12.00 12.15
CA ILE A 482 3.20 -12.19 11.17
C ILE A 482 3.05 -13.50 10.38
N TYR A 483 2.46 -14.54 10.99
CA TYR A 483 2.20 -15.80 10.30
C TYR A 483 1.17 -15.61 9.18
N ASP A 484 0.13 -14.81 9.43
CA ASP A 484 -0.87 -14.47 8.42
C ASP A 484 -0.28 -13.59 7.32
N VAL A 485 0.65 -12.68 7.65
CA VAL A 485 1.37 -11.87 6.66
C VAL A 485 2.21 -12.74 5.71
N ILE A 486 2.96 -13.71 6.24
CA ILE A 486 3.77 -14.63 5.42
C ILE A 486 2.87 -15.48 4.52
N ARG A 487 1.80 -16.06 5.07
CA ARG A 487 0.81 -16.82 4.29
C ARG A 487 0.13 -15.96 3.22
N ALA A 488 -0.17 -14.70 3.51
CA ALA A 488 -0.73 -13.77 2.54
C ALA A 488 0.28 -13.45 1.42
N GLY A 489 1.55 -13.23 1.75
CA GLY A 489 2.64 -13.04 0.76
C GLY A 489 2.72 -14.23 -0.18
N TRP A 490 2.72 -15.42 0.39
CA TRP A 490 2.71 -16.71 -0.28
C TRP A 490 1.52 -16.97 -1.21
N ASP A 491 0.30 -16.69 -0.76
CA ASP A 491 -0.92 -16.96 -1.52
C ASP A 491 -1.11 -15.95 -2.65
N THR A 492 -0.74 -14.69 -2.39
CA THR A 492 -0.82 -13.61 -3.37
C THR A 492 0.46 -13.45 -4.22
N ARG A 493 1.49 -14.25 -3.95
CA ARG A 493 2.80 -14.22 -4.64
C ARG A 493 3.48 -12.85 -4.57
N VAL A 494 3.47 -12.26 -3.39
CA VAL A 494 4.10 -10.97 -3.10
C VAL A 494 5.37 -11.23 -2.29
N GLN A 495 6.49 -11.38 -2.99
CA GLN A 495 7.82 -11.64 -2.41
C GLN A 495 8.19 -10.64 -1.32
N ARG A 496 7.81 -9.36 -1.47
CA ARG A 496 8.05 -8.31 -0.46
C ARG A 496 7.50 -8.67 0.92
N LEU A 497 6.36 -9.36 0.99
CA LEU A 497 5.76 -9.77 2.27
C LEU A 497 6.45 -11.00 2.85
N GLU A 498 6.96 -11.88 1.99
CA GLU A 498 7.75 -13.06 2.37
C GLU A 498 9.08 -12.61 3.00
N GLU A 499 9.82 -11.73 2.31
CA GLU A 499 11.06 -11.11 2.80
C GLU A 499 10.83 -10.31 4.09
N PHE A 500 9.75 -9.52 4.14
CA PHE A 500 9.36 -8.79 5.34
C PHE A 500 9.12 -9.73 6.52
N GLY A 501 8.35 -10.79 6.32
CA GLY A 501 8.02 -11.76 7.36
C GLY A 501 9.23 -12.53 7.86
N ALA A 502 10.08 -13.01 6.95
CA ALA A 502 11.32 -13.69 7.29
C ALA A 502 12.26 -12.77 8.10
N ARG A 503 12.43 -11.52 7.65
CA ARG A 503 13.23 -10.52 8.36
C ARG A 503 12.65 -10.19 9.74
N TYR A 504 11.33 -9.99 9.82
CA TYR A 504 10.64 -9.69 11.08
C TYR A 504 10.86 -10.82 12.11
N ILE A 505 10.71 -12.08 11.68
CA ILE A 505 10.97 -13.25 12.54
C ILE A 505 12.45 -13.31 12.92
N ALA A 506 13.38 -13.11 11.99
CA ALA A 506 14.82 -13.18 12.27
C ALA A 506 15.28 -12.14 13.32
N THR A 507 14.70 -10.94 13.31
CA THR A 507 14.99 -9.90 14.30
C THR A 507 14.53 -10.27 15.71
N ARG A 508 13.57 -11.18 15.84
CA ARG A 508 12.92 -11.55 17.11
C ARG A 508 12.85 -13.07 17.29
N LEU A 509 13.81 -13.78 16.71
CA LEU A 509 13.76 -15.24 16.57
C LEU A 509 13.65 -15.94 17.93
N GLU A 510 14.20 -15.32 18.98
CA GLU A 510 14.11 -15.77 20.37
C GLU A 510 12.66 -16.02 20.82
N ARG A 511 11.71 -15.21 20.33
CA ARG A 511 10.28 -15.30 20.66
C ARG A 511 9.55 -16.35 19.82
N TYR A 512 9.99 -16.57 18.59
CA TYR A 512 9.28 -17.38 17.59
C TYR A 512 9.77 -18.83 17.47
N VAL A 513 11.05 -19.08 17.73
CA VAL A 513 11.69 -20.37 17.42
C VAL A 513 11.08 -21.55 18.20
N ASP A 514 10.60 -21.29 19.41
CA ASP A 514 9.97 -22.30 20.28
C ASP A 514 8.43 -22.33 20.14
N ASP A 515 7.82 -21.47 19.30
CA ASP A 515 6.37 -21.40 19.07
C ASP A 515 5.90 -22.57 18.15
N PRO A 516 4.92 -23.39 18.60
CA PRO A 516 4.31 -24.42 17.74
C PRO A 516 3.76 -23.90 16.40
N ALA A 517 3.26 -22.66 16.35
CA ALA A 517 2.75 -22.04 15.13
C ALA A 517 3.87 -21.78 14.11
N PHE A 518 5.07 -21.38 14.57
CA PHE A 518 6.24 -21.27 13.72
C PHE A 518 6.65 -22.63 13.12
N ALA A 519 6.64 -23.70 13.93
CA ALA A 519 6.92 -25.04 13.44
C ALA A 519 5.90 -25.53 12.39
N GLU A 520 4.63 -25.09 12.49
CA GLU A 520 3.63 -25.33 11.45
C GLU A 520 3.93 -24.54 10.18
N LEU A 521 4.29 -23.26 10.29
CA LEU A 521 4.67 -22.42 9.16
C LEU A 521 5.89 -22.98 8.41
N VAL A 522 6.92 -23.45 9.11
CA VAL A 522 8.11 -24.08 8.50
C VAL A 522 7.72 -25.34 7.72
N ARG A 523 6.80 -26.15 8.26
CA ARG A 523 6.27 -27.33 7.58
C ARG A 523 5.45 -26.97 6.34
N GLU A 524 4.65 -25.91 6.40
CA GLU A 524 3.93 -25.37 5.24
C GLU A 524 4.91 -24.93 4.15
N SER A 525 5.94 -24.16 4.53
CA SER A 525 7.02 -23.71 3.64
C SER A 525 7.68 -24.89 2.91
N ALA A 526 8.14 -25.89 3.66
CA ALA A 526 8.74 -27.11 3.10
C ALA A 526 7.80 -27.89 2.16
N GLY A 527 6.49 -27.81 2.38
CA GLY A 527 5.47 -28.47 1.56
C GLY A 527 5.17 -27.78 0.22
N ARG A 528 5.54 -26.52 0.05
CA ARG A 528 5.29 -25.73 -1.18
C ARG A 528 6.21 -26.14 -2.34
N VAL A 529 7.40 -26.65 -2.03
CA VAL A 529 8.39 -27.10 -3.03
C VAL A 529 8.06 -28.51 -3.52
N ARG A 530 7.20 -28.62 -4.55
CA ARG A 530 6.74 -29.92 -5.11
C ARG A 530 7.71 -30.60 -6.10
N ALA A 531 8.67 -29.87 -6.67
CA ALA A 531 9.64 -30.41 -7.62
C ALA A 531 11.03 -30.51 -6.97
N ARG A 532 11.23 -31.53 -6.14
CA ARG A 532 12.51 -31.85 -5.46
C ARG A 532 13.59 -32.30 -6.44
N GLN A 533 14.15 -31.39 -7.24
CA GLN A 533 15.38 -31.70 -7.98
C GLN A 533 16.51 -30.66 -7.84
N GLU A 534 16.34 -29.50 -7.19
CA GLU A 534 17.45 -28.52 -7.15
C GLU A 534 17.71 -27.79 -5.82
N THR A 535 16.96 -27.98 -4.72
CA THR A 535 17.32 -27.42 -3.41
C THR A 535 16.99 -28.39 -2.27
N ASP A 536 17.98 -28.68 -1.42
CA ASP A 536 17.82 -29.45 -0.16
C ASP A 536 17.31 -28.57 1.00
N THR A 537 17.00 -27.29 0.73
CA THR A 537 16.76 -26.27 1.76
C THR A 537 15.31 -25.81 1.83
N VAL A 538 14.91 -25.31 3.01
CA VAL A 538 13.58 -24.72 3.24
C VAL A 538 13.68 -23.21 3.03
N GLU A 539 13.05 -22.68 1.97
CA GLU A 539 13.15 -21.28 1.54
C GLU A 539 12.97 -20.28 2.70
N LEU A 540 11.92 -20.45 3.51
CA LEU A 540 11.66 -19.58 4.66
C LEU A 540 12.80 -19.60 5.70
N ILE A 541 13.42 -20.75 5.92
CA ILE A 541 14.52 -20.88 6.88
C ILE A 541 15.80 -20.28 6.31
N ASP A 542 16.06 -20.44 5.02
CA ASP A 542 17.20 -19.80 4.35
C ASP A 542 17.09 -18.27 4.45
N ASP A 543 15.91 -17.72 4.20
CA ASP A 543 15.67 -16.28 4.34
C ASP A 543 15.85 -15.81 5.79
N ILE A 544 15.35 -16.58 6.77
CA ILE A 544 15.55 -16.28 8.20
C ILE A 544 17.04 -16.35 8.57
N ARG A 545 17.76 -17.38 8.15
CA ARG A 545 19.22 -17.53 8.37
C ARG A 545 19.98 -16.36 7.75
N TYR A 546 19.61 -15.94 6.53
CA TYR A 546 20.19 -14.77 5.87
C TYR A 546 19.98 -13.50 6.69
N TYR A 547 18.75 -13.16 7.06
CA TYR A 547 18.47 -11.94 7.83
C TYR A 547 19.00 -12.00 9.28
N LEU A 548 19.07 -13.18 9.87
CA LEU A 548 19.72 -13.40 11.16
C LEU A 548 21.22 -13.10 11.05
N SER A 549 21.87 -13.58 9.99
CA SER A 549 23.28 -13.25 9.73
C SER A 549 23.47 -11.75 9.55
N GLU A 550 22.57 -11.05 8.84
CA GLU A 550 22.63 -9.60 8.64
C GLU A 550 22.49 -8.82 9.96
N ARG A 551 21.56 -9.25 10.84
CA ARG A 551 21.35 -8.68 12.19
C ARG A 551 22.64 -8.64 13.00
N PHE A 552 23.43 -9.71 12.96
CA PHE A 552 24.68 -9.81 13.72
C PHE A 552 25.90 -9.30 12.93
N ARG A 553 25.92 -9.39 11.58
CA ARG A 553 27.01 -8.92 10.69
C ARG A 553 27.28 -7.43 10.80
N LEU A 554 26.23 -6.61 10.93
CA LEU A 554 26.35 -5.17 11.15
C LEU A 554 27.16 -4.81 12.41
N ARG A 555 27.28 -5.73 13.38
CA ARG A 555 28.10 -5.57 14.59
C ARG A 555 29.52 -6.14 14.42
N PHE A 556 29.75 -6.99 13.43
CA PHE A 556 31.04 -7.66 13.20
C PHE A 556 31.99 -6.90 12.24
N GLU A 557 31.48 -6.05 11.34
CA GLU A 557 32.32 -5.33 10.35
C GLU A 557 33.35 -4.37 10.97
N ASP A 558 33.14 -3.85 12.17
CA ASP A 558 34.08 -2.95 12.87
C ASP A 558 35.20 -3.69 13.65
N SER A 559 35.17 -5.02 13.70
CA SER A 559 35.99 -5.82 14.66
C SER A 559 37.05 -6.75 14.04
N GLY A 560 37.08 -6.91 12.70
CA GLY A 560 38.04 -7.81 12.03
C GLY A 560 37.74 -9.31 12.20
N LEU A 561 36.55 -9.67 12.69
CA LEU A 561 36.10 -11.05 12.98
C LEU A 561 35.90 -11.94 11.74
N GLU A 562 35.89 -11.38 10.52
CA GLU A 562 35.87 -12.15 9.26
C GLU A 562 37.10 -13.07 9.13
N GLU A 563 38.18 -12.80 9.87
CA GLU A 563 39.37 -13.66 9.96
C GLU A 563 39.25 -14.84 10.96
N MET A 564 38.26 -14.78 11.86
CA MET A 564 38.03 -15.72 12.97
C MET A 564 36.91 -16.73 12.70
N MET A 565 36.13 -16.50 11.64
CA MET A 565 35.13 -17.44 11.14
C MET A 565 35.78 -18.38 10.11
N ASP A 566 35.31 -19.62 10.02
CA ASP A 566 35.68 -20.54 8.95
C ASP A 566 34.81 -20.36 7.71
N GLU A 567 35.05 -21.18 6.69
CA GLU A 567 34.36 -21.07 5.38
C GLU A 567 32.84 -21.30 5.49
N ASP A 568 32.37 -21.90 6.59
CA ASP A 568 30.96 -22.19 6.88
C ASP A 568 30.32 -21.14 7.82
N GLY A 569 31.10 -20.15 8.27
CA GLY A 569 30.62 -19.08 9.16
C GLY A 569 30.56 -19.48 10.64
N GLU A 570 31.22 -20.57 11.03
CA GLU A 570 31.38 -20.96 12.43
C GLU A 570 32.61 -20.28 13.04
N LEU A 571 32.56 -19.96 14.34
CA LEU A 571 33.72 -19.50 15.08
C LEU A 571 34.76 -20.61 15.16
N ARG A 572 35.99 -20.33 14.72
CA ARG A 572 37.09 -21.28 14.86
C ARG A 572 37.26 -21.69 16.33
N PRO A 573 37.40 -22.99 16.65
CA PRO A 573 37.49 -23.47 18.03
C PRO A 573 38.67 -22.87 18.83
N ASP A 574 39.72 -22.45 18.12
CA ASP A 574 40.89 -21.75 18.63
C ASP A 574 40.64 -20.26 18.95
N ALA A 575 39.64 -19.63 18.34
CA ALA A 575 39.22 -18.25 18.63
C ALA A 575 38.38 -18.15 19.91
N ALA A 576 37.47 -19.10 20.15
CA ALA A 576 36.69 -19.18 21.39
C ALA A 576 37.57 -19.42 22.63
N ALA A 577 38.61 -20.25 22.49
CA ALA A 577 39.61 -20.48 23.54
C ALA A 577 40.49 -19.24 23.79
N ALA A 578 40.79 -18.45 22.75
CA ALA A 578 41.55 -17.21 22.89
C ALA A 578 40.74 -16.12 23.62
N ALA A 579 39.45 -15.95 23.31
CA ALA A 579 38.58 -15.02 24.02
C ALA A 579 38.41 -15.39 25.52
N ALA A 580 38.25 -16.68 25.82
CA ALA A 580 38.20 -17.18 27.19
C ALA A 580 39.54 -17.03 27.94
N ALA A 581 40.67 -17.07 27.23
CA ALA A 581 42.00 -16.86 27.82
C ALA A 581 42.30 -15.38 28.09
N VAL A 582 41.85 -14.46 27.21
CA VAL A 582 42.00 -13.01 27.42
C VAL A 582 41.20 -12.54 28.63
N ALA A 583 39.99 -13.08 28.85
CA ALA A 583 39.17 -12.82 30.03
C ALA A 583 39.83 -13.31 31.35
N ALA A 584 40.75 -14.28 31.29
CA ALA A 584 41.49 -14.77 32.45
C ALA A 584 42.80 -13.98 32.69
N GLU A 585 43.34 -13.30 31.68
CA GLU A 585 44.59 -12.53 31.78
C GLU A 585 44.37 -11.08 32.26
N GLU A 586 43.18 -10.49 32.11
CA GLU A 586 42.88 -9.14 32.59
C GLU A 586 42.72 -9.02 34.11
N GLU A 587 42.57 -10.14 34.85
CA GLU A 587 42.49 -10.12 36.33
C GLU A 587 43.86 -10.00 37.05
N GLU A 588 45.00 -10.22 36.38
CA GLU A 588 46.33 -10.22 37.04
C GLU A 588 47.20 -8.97 36.77
N GLY A 589 46.68 -7.97 36.04
CA GLY A 589 47.52 -6.98 35.37
C GLY A 589 47.41 -5.52 35.80
N GLU A 590 47.35 -5.12 37.08
CA GLU A 590 47.59 -3.71 37.44
C GLU A 590 48.06 -3.47 38.90
N GLU A 591 49.37 -3.62 39.17
CA GLU A 591 50.04 -2.96 40.29
C GLU A 591 50.61 -1.60 39.86
N GLY A 592 50.01 -0.49 40.34
CA GLY A 592 50.73 0.77 40.49
C GLY A 592 49.91 2.06 40.46
N VAL A 593 49.53 2.59 41.63
CA VAL A 593 49.94 3.92 42.16
C VAL A 593 48.98 4.42 43.28
N LYS A 594 49.59 4.60 44.48
CA LYS A 594 49.28 5.49 45.61
C LYS A 594 48.02 5.26 46.49
N ARG A 595 48.33 4.68 47.66
CA ARG A 595 47.70 4.88 48.99
C ARG A 595 47.05 6.26 49.18
N LEU A 596 45.77 6.22 49.57
CA LEU A 596 45.19 7.07 50.61
C LEU A 596 44.32 6.17 51.49
N GLU A 597 44.78 5.94 52.72
CA GLU A 597 44.09 5.17 53.75
C GLU A 597 42.87 5.95 54.29
N VAL A 598 41.68 5.35 54.22
CA VAL A 598 40.65 5.54 55.25
C VAL A 598 40.03 4.18 55.56
N ALA A 599 40.18 3.79 56.82
CA ALA A 599 39.72 2.53 57.39
C ALA A 599 38.19 2.48 57.53
N GLY A 600 37.62 1.29 57.34
CA GLY A 600 36.24 0.96 57.70
C GLY A 600 35.90 -0.48 57.30
N ASP A 601 36.03 -1.41 58.24
CA ASP A 601 35.60 -2.81 58.15
C ASP A 601 34.13 -2.92 57.73
N ALA A 602 33.88 -3.62 56.62
CA ALA A 602 32.66 -4.39 56.41
C ALA A 602 32.95 -5.50 55.38
N GLN A 603 32.91 -6.76 55.83
CA GLN A 603 32.83 -7.91 54.95
C GLN A 603 31.55 -7.81 54.12
N THR A 604 31.69 -7.49 52.84
CA THR A 604 30.63 -7.62 51.84
C THR A 604 30.89 -8.87 51.02
N ASP A 605 29.90 -9.75 50.95
CA ASP A 605 29.91 -10.96 50.12
C ASP A 605 30.39 -10.68 48.68
N PRO A 606 31.28 -11.51 48.10
CA PRO A 606 31.74 -11.36 46.71
C PRO A 606 30.61 -11.44 45.68
N VAL A 607 29.46 -12.00 46.09
CA VAL A 607 28.22 -12.05 45.28
C VAL A 607 27.58 -10.66 45.13
N VAL A 608 27.75 -9.76 46.11
CA VAL A 608 27.13 -8.42 46.08
C VAL A 608 27.97 -7.42 45.27
N ALA A 609 29.28 -7.64 45.17
CA ALA A 609 30.16 -6.82 44.31
C ALA A 609 29.97 -7.11 42.81
N GLN A 610 29.58 -8.35 42.46
CA GLN A 610 29.30 -8.74 41.06
C GLN A 610 27.96 -8.23 40.53
N VAL A 611 27.00 -7.93 41.41
CA VAL A 611 25.73 -7.29 41.04
C VAL A 611 25.92 -5.82 40.67
N ALA A 612 27.01 -5.19 41.10
CA ALA A 612 27.31 -3.78 40.83
C ALA A 612 28.07 -3.52 39.51
N ALA A 613 28.49 -4.58 38.78
CA ALA A 613 29.38 -4.49 37.62
C ALA A 613 28.75 -4.89 36.27
N GLY A 614 27.41 -5.02 36.18
CA GLY A 614 26.72 -5.16 34.89
C GLY A 614 27.20 -6.33 34.03
N ALA A 615 27.30 -7.53 34.60
CA ALA A 615 27.79 -8.70 33.87
C ALA A 615 26.86 -9.06 32.70
N ILE A 616 27.42 -9.04 31.49
CA ILE A 616 26.73 -9.33 30.23
C ILE A 616 26.46 -10.85 30.13
N ARG A 617 25.24 -11.26 29.76
CA ARG A 617 24.80 -12.67 29.77
C ARG A 617 24.17 -13.11 28.45
N THR A 618 24.45 -14.31 27.99
CA THR A 618 23.87 -14.90 26.77
C THR A 618 22.38 -15.23 26.95
N LEU A 619 21.68 -15.55 25.87
CA LEU A 619 20.28 -16.00 25.87
C LEU A 619 20.04 -17.23 26.76
N ASP A 620 21.06 -18.07 26.93
CA ASP A 620 21.02 -19.25 27.79
C ASP A 620 21.49 -18.95 29.24
N GLY A 621 21.80 -17.68 29.54
CA GLY A 621 22.15 -17.19 30.89
C GLY A 621 23.61 -17.32 31.28
N GLU A 622 24.48 -17.74 30.36
CA GLU A 622 25.93 -17.85 30.56
C GLU A 622 26.60 -16.47 30.55
N LEU A 623 27.72 -16.32 31.26
CA LEU A 623 28.47 -15.07 31.29
C LEU A 623 29.22 -14.88 29.96
N ALA A 624 28.87 -13.82 29.24
CA ALA A 624 29.62 -13.35 28.09
C ALA A 624 30.46 -12.15 28.56
N GLY A 625 31.78 -12.25 28.49
CA GLY A 625 32.66 -11.21 29.02
C GLY A 625 32.35 -9.81 28.50
N ASP A 626 32.02 -9.69 27.21
CA ASP A 626 31.63 -8.45 26.53
C ASP A 626 30.40 -8.64 25.61
N GLU A 627 29.85 -7.53 25.08
CA GLU A 627 28.65 -7.52 24.24
C GLU A 627 28.89 -8.22 22.89
N PHE A 628 30.12 -8.18 22.37
CA PHE A 628 30.47 -8.82 21.10
C PHE A 628 30.50 -10.35 21.23
N ALA A 629 31.10 -10.88 22.30
CA ALA A 629 31.08 -12.31 22.61
C ALA A 629 29.65 -12.78 22.89
N GLN A 630 28.85 -11.97 23.58
CA GLN A 630 27.44 -12.26 23.82
C GLN A 630 26.68 -12.45 22.52
N ASP A 631 26.82 -11.52 21.58
CA ASP A 631 26.17 -11.56 20.27
C ASP A 631 26.61 -12.76 19.43
N ALA A 632 27.91 -13.05 19.41
CA ALA A 632 28.46 -14.17 18.67
C ALA A 632 27.94 -15.52 19.21
N ILE A 633 27.87 -15.66 20.55
CA ILE A 633 27.31 -16.85 21.20
C ILE A 633 25.79 -16.92 20.96
N ASN A 634 25.07 -15.81 21.08
CA ASN A 634 23.62 -15.75 20.85
C ASN A 634 23.26 -16.14 19.40
N TYR A 635 24.04 -15.70 18.42
CA TYR A 635 23.88 -16.10 17.03
C TYR A 635 23.98 -17.63 16.87
N GLN A 636 25.00 -18.26 17.46
CA GLN A 636 25.14 -19.72 17.41
C GLN A 636 24.03 -20.47 18.15
N ILE A 637 23.58 -19.94 19.31
CA ILE A 637 22.44 -20.52 20.05
C ILE A 637 21.19 -20.54 19.16
N LEU A 638 20.90 -19.42 18.49
CA LEU A 638 19.73 -19.29 17.63
C LEU A 638 19.79 -20.19 16.39
N LEU A 639 20.94 -20.29 15.73
CA LEU A 639 21.14 -21.26 14.65
C LEU A 639 20.92 -22.70 15.14
N GLY A 640 21.51 -23.06 16.29
CA GLY A 640 21.33 -24.38 16.88
C GLY A 640 19.87 -24.67 17.26
N LYS A 641 19.07 -23.66 17.63
CA LYS A 641 17.63 -23.83 17.84
C LYS A 641 16.87 -24.08 16.54
N ILE A 642 17.22 -23.40 15.44
CA ILE A 642 16.66 -23.68 14.10
C ILE A 642 16.93 -25.14 13.70
N ASP A 643 18.16 -25.61 13.86
CA ASP A 643 18.55 -26.97 13.45
C ASP A 643 17.79 -28.03 14.26
N ARG A 644 17.65 -27.84 15.58
CA ARG A 644 16.82 -28.72 16.43
C ARG A 644 15.36 -28.73 15.99
N LEU A 645 14.83 -27.58 15.56
CA LEU A 645 13.47 -27.48 15.05
C LEU A 645 13.32 -28.28 13.74
N LEU A 646 14.26 -28.14 12.79
CA LEU A 646 14.28 -28.91 11.54
C LEU A 646 14.36 -30.42 11.79
N ASP A 647 15.26 -30.84 12.69
CA ASP A 647 15.39 -32.24 13.13
C ASP A 647 14.08 -32.78 13.70
N SER A 648 13.40 -31.99 14.54
CA SER A 648 12.11 -32.37 15.14
C SER A 648 11.01 -32.55 14.08
N LEU A 649 11.08 -31.76 13.00
CA LEU A 649 10.16 -31.79 11.87
C LEU A 649 10.54 -32.86 10.82
N LYS A 650 11.71 -33.49 10.95
CA LYS A 650 12.29 -34.43 9.97
C LYS A 650 12.46 -33.78 8.60
N LEU A 651 12.88 -32.53 8.61
CA LEU A 651 13.34 -31.80 7.44
C LEU A 651 14.86 -31.82 7.51
N ASP A 652 15.53 -32.24 6.44
CA ASP A 652 17.00 -32.21 6.40
C ASP A 652 17.46 -30.73 6.54
N ALA A 653 18.46 -30.48 7.39
CA ALA A 653 18.87 -29.14 7.84
C ALA A 653 19.81 -28.40 6.87
#